data_AF-A0A0J6WSQ7-F1
#
_entry.id   AF-A0A0J6WSQ7-F1
#
_cell.length_a   1.000
_cell.length_b   1.000
_cell.length_c   1.000
_cell.angle_alpha   90.00
_cell.angle_beta   90.00
_cell.angle_gamma   90.00
#
_symmetry.space_group_name_H-M   'P 1'
#
loop_
_entity.id
_entity.type
_entity.pdbx_description
1 polymer ?
#
loop_
_entity_poly.entity_id
_entity_poly.type
_entity_poly.pdbx_seq_one_letter_code
_entity_poly.pdbx_strand_id
1 'polypeptide(L)'
;MTKKNGLQFIFTADFFYLDDENQIFDDKTSQWQDLFRQDAVRAMYQLGFAEACEDASPSFVFLHHLATVFLEQLTRLPELELVRGRAVVSLSDDQCRALLQTVPYALGAEYIDAAWLRHIFLCLQQEFSRDIADYQGTVSLYLAERSQNLRVPERIFFHLVENRHDDGFPFAFLATYATRDASDRVRHMPLQFALTEFKDQRQTLLTLLACLDKAAEVSSLIAGFVKSGEMFHPLRLRTHEAYDFLKHVEDIEKAGILCRIPNWWKQRDTAVSLTVQLGEKKTPILGFDTLLSMQPGLMVNGEMLTQQEIKKLLAQTEGLALLKGKWVEVDHQKLRDLLTKMDQYQGELSLREALRLQSGVEKNAADPDNGPLITNGSWLQRFMRQLHHPETIRMMKVPATVHAVLRPYQETGFTWLQTMGKLGFGMCLADDMGLGKTLQILAYLETMRRKDKQAAVLLIVPASLLGNWEKEIERFTPRLSFTILHGHTAATLTDMLAKKREFLTITTYGMAARLPVLQQMTWTCLILDEAQAIKNPAARQTKTIKKIQAAQRIAMTGTPIENDLTNLWSLFDFLNQGLLGTAAEFKRFAGKLSNHPEGYGRLKHMVSPFILRRLKTDKTVIRDLPEKLEQIDYIQLTKKQVILYRKQVAELEEKLSCTDGMERRGLVLATITKLKQICNHPDQFLGQSDFAPADSGKFEMLRELCQTISEKRERVLVFTQYREITEYLADYLENVFGRKGFVIHGGTRVKKRTEMVDAFNGNAYVPFMVLSVKAAGTGLNLAAANHVIHFDRWWNPAVENQATDRAYRIGQKKDVMVHKLVSAGTIEEKIDTVLSGKNELAEQVLGKGTGKWITELDDTELLNMMRLTF
;
A
#
# COMPACT_ATOMS: atom_id res chain seq x y z
N MET A 1 16.29 24.35 2.60
CA MET A 1 14.91 24.39 3.13
C MET A 1 13.98 23.80 2.08
N THR A 2 13.70 22.50 2.15
CA THR A 2 12.73 21.83 1.28
C THR A 2 11.59 21.34 2.16
N LYS A 3 10.45 22.02 2.05
CA LYS A 3 9.18 21.61 2.66
C LYS A 3 8.71 20.27 2.04
N LYS A 4 7.93 19.53 2.84
CA LYS A 4 6.94 18.47 2.51
C LYS A 4 7.40 17.02 2.71
N ASN A 5 6.91 16.41 3.80
CA ASN A 5 5.92 15.35 3.76
C ASN A 5 4.81 15.75 4.77
N GLY A 6 3.54 15.53 4.50
CA GLY A 6 2.48 15.69 5.51
C GLY A 6 2.49 14.51 6.50
N LEU A 7 1.70 14.57 7.58
CA LEU A 7 1.55 13.47 8.53
C LEU A 7 1.25 12.15 7.81
N GLN A 8 2.00 11.09 8.08
CA GLN A 8 1.78 9.76 7.50
C GLN A 8 1.07 8.84 8.51
N PHE A 9 0.60 7.67 8.07
CA PHE A 9 -0.07 6.69 8.92
C PHE A 9 0.22 5.26 8.45
N ILE A 10 0.42 4.37 9.41
CA ILE A 10 0.45 2.91 9.24
C ILE A 10 -0.94 2.35 9.45
N PHE A 11 -1.31 1.38 8.63
CA PHE A 11 -2.51 0.57 8.84
C PHE A 11 -2.13 -0.81 9.40
N THR A 12 -2.98 -1.34 10.27
CA THR A 12 -2.85 -2.69 10.85
C THR A 12 -4.15 -3.44 10.65
N ALA A 13 -4.16 -4.74 10.94
CA ALA A 13 -5.36 -5.58 10.85
C ALA A 13 -6.54 -4.97 11.62
N ASP A 14 -6.25 -4.32 12.75
CA ASP A 14 -7.29 -3.85 13.68
C ASP A 14 -7.51 -2.33 13.62
N PHE A 15 -6.48 -1.54 13.27
CA PHE A 15 -6.56 -0.07 13.38
C PHE A 15 -5.54 0.69 12.52
N PHE A 16 -5.40 2.01 12.69
CA PHE A 16 -4.34 2.82 12.09
C PHE A 16 -3.57 3.62 13.15
N TYR A 17 -2.33 3.97 12.86
CA TYR A 17 -1.47 4.72 13.77
C TYR A 17 -0.73 5.80 13.01
N LEU A 18 -0.63 7.00 13.62
CA LEU A 18 0.20 8.07 13.08
C LEU A 18 1.63 7.58 12.88
N ASP A 19 2.18 7.78 11.70
CA ASP A 19 3.60 7.63 11.42
C ASP A 19 4.33 8.74 12.16
N ASP A 20 4.89 8.37 13.31
CA ASP A 20 5.53 9.31 14.20
C ASP A 20 6.88 9.61 13.58
N GLU A 21 6.96 10.66 12.79
CA GLU A 21 8.20 11.22 12.28
C GLU A 21 8.48 12.48 13.13
N ASN A 22 9.69 12.65 13.69
CA ASN A 22 10.13 13.92 14.32
C ASN A 22 10.38 14.99 13.25
N GLN A 23 9.35 15.25 12.44
CA GLN A 23 9.34 16.26 11.40
C GLN A 23 8.85 17.57 11.99
N ILE A 24 9.57 18.64 11.68
CA ILE A 24 9.09 19.99 11.93
C ILE A 24 8.10 20.29 10.83
N PHE A 25 6.82 20.17 11.15
CA PHE A 25 5.75 20.60 10.28
C PHE A 25 5.43 22.08 10.52
N ASP A 26 4.59 22.66 9.67
CA ASP A 26 4.00 23.96 9.99
C ASP A 26 3.04 23.87 11.18
N ASP A 27 2.71 25.02 11.78
CA ASP A 27 1.91 25.09 13.02
C ASP A 27 0.58 24.31 12.92
N LYS A 28 -0.06 24.32 11.73
CA LYS A 28 -1.31 23.59 11.49
C LYS A 28 -1.12 22.08 11.50
N THR A 29 -0.08 21.57 10.84
CA THR A 29 0.19 20.13 10.77
C THR A 29 0.70 19.61 12.11
N SER A 30 1.47 20.41 12.86
CA SER A 30 1.88 20.08 14.23
C SER A 30 0.68 19.94 15.17
N GLN A 31 -0.34 20.79 15.04
CA GLN A 31 -1.57 20.66 15.83
C GLN A 31 -2.28 19.33 15.56
N TRP A 32 -2.38 18.91 14.30
CA TRP A 32 -2.94 17.61 13.96
C TRP A 32 -2.12 16.45 14.54
N GLN A 33 -0.80 16.56 14.53
CA GLN A 33 0.10 15.56 15.11
C GLN A 33 -0.25 15.30 16.58
N ASP A 34 -0.38 16.36 17.36
CA ASP A 34 -0.68 16.27 18.80
C ASP A 34 -2.08 15.69 19.05
N LEU A 35 -3.07 16.10 18.26
CA LEU A 35 -4.42 15.53 18.34
C LEU A 35 -4.41 14.02 18.06
N PHE A 36 -3.74 13.58 16.99
CA PHE A 36 -3.64 12.16 16.65
C PHE A 36 -2.85 11.33 17.67
N ARG A 37 -1.89 11.95 18.39
CA ARG A 37 -1.17 11.31 19.50
C ARG A 37 -2.04 11.13 20.75
N GLN A 38 -2.92 12.09 21.03
CA GLN A 38 -3.81 12.04 22.19
C GLN A 38 -4.94 11.04 21.99
N ASP A 39 -5.64 11.14 20.86
CA ASP A 39 -6.77 10.27 20.53
C ASP A 39 -6.95 10.23 19.00
N ALA A 40 -6.53 9.13 18.39
CA ALA A 40 -6.55 8.98 16.94
C ALA A 40 -7.97 8.97 16.35
N VAL A 41 -8.96 8.42 17.05
CA VAL A 41 -10.35 8.38 16.54
C VAL A 41 -10.95 9.78 16.63
N ARG A 42 -10.75 10.47 17.76
CA ARG A 42 -11.26 11.83 17.94
C ARG A 42 -10.60 12.82 16.98
N ALA A 43 -9.29 12.72 16.79
CA ALA A 43 -8.57 13.52 15.81
C ALA A 43 -9.08 13.27 14.39
N MET A 44 -9.29 12.01 14.00
CA MET A 44 -9.88 11.67 12.70
C MET A 44 -11.30 12.21 12.54
N TYR A 45 -12.12 12.15 13.59
CA TYR A 45 -13.46 12.72 13.58
C TYR A 45 -13.43 14.25 13.37
N GLN A 46 -12.55 14.95 14.09
CA GLN A 46 -12.31 16.38 13.91
C GLN A 46 -11.79 16.71 12.51
N LEU A 47 -10.94 15.84 11.95
CA LEU A 47 -10.36 16.00 10.63
C LEU A 47 -11.43 16.06 9.54
N GLY A 48 -12.53 15.31 9.69
CA GLY A 48 -13.65 15.35 8.72
C GLY A 48 -14.30 16.73 8.58
N PHE A 49 -14.19 17.62 9.59
CA PHE A 49 -14.72 18.99 9.54
C PHE A 49 -13.77 19.99 8.91
N ALA A 50 -12.49 19.65 8.80
CA ALA A 50 -11.45 20.53 8.29
C ALA A 50 -11.42 20.57 6.75
N GLU A 51 -10.96 21.68 6.20
CA GLU A 51 -10.68 21.80 4.77
C GLU A 51 -9.54 20.88 4.33
N ALA A 52 -9.59 20.43 3.08
CA ALA A 52 -8.56 19.57 2.52
C ALA A 52 -7.20 20.28 2.55
N CYS A 53 -6.18 19.59 3.08
CA CYS A 53 -4.83 20.13 3.17
C CYS A 53 -4.07 19.86 1.85
N GLU A 54 -3.65 20.92 1.15
CA GLU A 54 -2.98 20.83 -0.16
C GLU A 54 -1.63 20.08 -0.13
N ASP A 55 -1.03 19.89 1.06
CA ASP A 55 0.31 19.33 1.27
C ASP A 55 0.33 18.06 2.15
N ALA A 56 -0.81 17.40 2.31
CA ALA A 56 -0.94 16.18 3.12
C ALA A 56 -0.35 14.92 2.47
N SER A 57 0.05 13.95 3.29
CA SER A 57 0.46 12.63 2.79
C SER A 57 -0.74 11.86 2.23
N PRO A 58 -0.51 10.86 1.35
CA PRO A 58 -1.59 10.03 0.82
C PRO A 58 -2.43 9.31 1.89
N SER A 59 -1.80 8.85 2.97
CA SER A 59 -2.52 8.18 4.06
C SER A 59 -3.35 9.15 4.90
N PHE A 60 -2.88 10.39 5.11
CA PHE A 60 -3.68 11.45 5.73
C PHE A 60 -4.89 11.83 4.88
N VAL A 61 -4.69 12.03 3.57
CA VAL A 61 -5.79 12.32 2.62
C VAL A 61 -6.84 11.21 2.64
N PHE A 62 -6.41 9.95 2.72
CA PHE A 62 -7.33 8.82 2.82
C PHE A 62 -8.17 8.84 4.11
N LEU A 63 -7.55 9.11 5.27
CA LEU A 63 -8.28 9.21 6.54
C LEU A 63 -9.23 10.42 6.57
N HIS A 64 -8.79 11.57 6.04
CA HIS A 64 -9.65 12.75 5.85
C HIS A 64 -10.88 12.40 5.00
N HIS A 65 -10.66 11.77 3.85
CA HIS A 65 -11.74 11.34 2.96
C HIS A 65 -12.71 10.36 3.64
N LEU A 66 -12.21 9.39 4.39
CA LEU A 66 -13.05 8.45 5.14
C LEU A 66 -13.94 9.18 6.17
N ALA A 67 -13.36 10.14 6.91
CA ALA A 67 -14.09 10.94 7.89
C ALA A 67 -15.13 11.86 7.23
N THR A 68 -14.80 12.48 6.10
CA THR A 68 -15.75 13.30 5.33
C THR A 68 -16.92 12.46 4.81
N VAL A 69 -16.67 11.27 4.26
CA VAL A 69 -17.74 10.37 3.80
C VAL A 69 -18.65 9.96 4.98
N PHE A 70 -18.08 9.71 6.16
CA PHE A 70 -18.88 9.45 7.36
C PHE A 70 -19.79 10.65 7.71
N LEU A 71 -19.25 11.87 7.75
CA LEU A 71 -20.03 13.07 8.06
C LEU A 71 -21.10 13.36 7.01
N GLU A 72 -20.82 13.15 5.73
CA GLU A 72 -21.82 13.25 4.66
C GLU A 72 -22.96 12.24 4.83
N GLN A 73 -22.66 11.02 5.28
CA GLN A 73 -23.71 10.04 5.57
C GLN A 73 -24.52 10.44 6.81
N LEU A 74 -23.84 10.97 7.82
CA LEU A 74 -24.48 11.45 9.04
C LEU A 74 -25.48 12.58 8.73
N THR A 75 -25.07 13.61 7.98
CA THR A 75 -25.93 14.76 7.63
C THR A 75 -27.08 14.40 6.70
N ARG A 76 -26.97 13.29 5.95
CA ARG A 76 -28.06 12.75 5.13
C ARG A 76 -29.14 12.05 5.94
N LEU A 77 -28.93 11.75 7.22
CA LEU A 77 -29.95 11.15 8.08
C LEU A 77 -31.04 12.17 8.42
N PRO A 78 -32.28 11.99 7.92
CA PRO A 78 -33.36 12.97 8.13
C PRO A 78 -33.79 13.09 9.60
N GLU A 79 -33.58 12.05 10.39
CA GLU A 79 -33.87 12.01 11.82
C GLU A 79 -32.74 12.54 12.71
N LEU A 80 -31.59 12.95 12.15
CA LEU A 80 -30.36 13.26 12.91
C LEU A 80 -30.60 14.24 14.06
N GLU A 81 -31.33 15.32 13.81
CA GLU A 81 -31.67 16.36 14.80
C GLU A 81 -32.46 15.79 15.99
N LEU A 82 -33.17 14.69 15.79
CA LEU A 82 -34.09 14.08 16.74
C LEU A 82 -33.42 12.94 17.51
N VAL A 83 -32.70 12.06 16.81
CA VAL A 83 -32.00 10.91 17.43
C VAL A 83 -30.65 11.28 18.03
N ARG A 84 -30.03 12.38 17.58
CA ARG A 84 -28.72 12.88 18.03
C ARG A 84 -27.69 11.75 18.08
N GLY A 85 -27.08 11.50 19.24
CA GLY A 85 -26.07 10.45 19.43
C GLY A 85 -26.57 9.01 19.29
N ARG A 86 -27.88 8.79 19.10
CA ARG A 86 -28.44 7.45 18.79
C ARG A 86 -28.55 7.19 17.28
N ALA A 87 -28.14 8.14 16.44
CA ALA A 87 -28.09 7.95 14.99
C ALA A 87 -27.23 6.73 14.62
N VAL A 88 -27.67 5.96 13.64
CA VAL A 88 -26.91 4.83 13.09
C VAL A 88 -26.51 5.14 11.65
N VAL A 89 -25.22 5.26 11.42
CA VAL A 89 -24.64 5.52 10.10
C VAL A 89 -24.16 4.19 9.53
N SER A 90 -24.83 3.71 8.49
CA SER A 90 -24.44 2.48 7.80
C SER A 90 -23.62 2.78 6.55
N LEU A 91 -22.53 2.05 6.35
CA LEU A 91 -21.74 2.09 5.12
C LEU A 91 -22.26 1.04 4.13
N SER A 92 -22.84 1.47 3.01
CA SER A 92 -23.34 0.56 1.97
C SER A 92 -22.20 -0.14 1.21
N ASP A 93 -22.50 -1.23 0.51
CA ASP A 93 -21.50 -1.99 -0.25
C ASP A 93 -20.93 -1.22 -1.45
N ASP A 94 -21.72 -0.31 -2.05
CA ASP A 94 -21.24 0.58 -3.11
C ASP A 94 -20.24 1.60 -2.57
N GLN A 95 -20.52 2.18 -1.39
CA GLN A 95 -19.61 3.11 -0.74
C GLN A 95 -18.34 2.44 -0.24
N CYS A 96 -18.44 1.22 0.31
CA CYS A 96 -17.27 0.40 0.64
C CYS A 96 -16.37 0.22 -0.59
N ARG A 97 -16.95 -0.14 -1.74
CA ARG A 97 -16.19 -0.32 -2.99
C ARG A 97 -15.55 0.99 -3.46
N ALA A 98 -16.23 2.12 -3.36
CA ALA A 98 -15.67 3.42 -3.71
C ALA A 98 -14.49 3.80 -2.81
N LEU A 99 -14.62 3.62 -1.50
CA LEU A 99 -13.54 3.88 -0.53
C LEU A 99 -12.34 2.94 -0.72
N LEU A 100 -12.56 1.66 -1.04
CA LEU A 100 -11.47 0.74 -1.34
C LEU A 100 -10.65 1.16 -2.57
N GLN A 101 -11.25 1.92 -3.50
CA GLN A 101 -10.54 2.46 -4.66
C GLN A 101 -9.69 3.69 -4.33
N THR A 102 -9.87 4.33 -3.17
CA THR A 102 -9.07 5.48 -2.75
C THR A 102 -7.90 5.11 -1.84
N VAL A 103 -7.81 3.83 -1.42
CA VAL A 103 -6.75 3.35 -0.53
C VAL A 103 -5.38 3.58 -1.17
N PRO A 104 -4.46 4.34 -0.51
CA PRO A 104 -3.16 4.67 -1.07
C PRO A 104 -2.18 3.48 -1.03
N TYR A 105 -0.99 3.68 -1.59
CA TYR A 105 0.16 2.83 -1.29
C TYR A 105 0.81 3.37 0.00
N ALA A 106 0.53 2.69 1.11
CA ALA A 106 1.04 3.03 2.44
C ALA A 106 1.32 1.73 3.20
N LEU A 107 2.12 1.81 4.27
CA LEU A 107 2.46 0.66 5.08
C LEU A 107 1.19 0.06 5.72
N GLY A 108 1.02 -1.25 5.51
CA GLY A 108 -0.12 -1.99 6.04
C GLY A 108 -1.45 -1.72 5.33
N ALA A 109 -1.46 -0.97 4.23
CA ALA A 109 -2.67 -0.75 3.43
C ALA A 109 -3.29 -2.06 2.92
N GLU A 110 -2.56 -3.18 2.93
CA GLU A 110 -3.05 -4.54 2.69
C GLU A 110 -4.11 -5.02 3.71
N TYR A 111 -4.16 -4.44 4.91
CA TYR A 111 -5.14 -4.79 5.93
C TYR A 111 -6.49 -4.09 5.73
N ILE A 112 -6.55 -3.05 4.89
CA ILE A 112 -7.78 -2.30 4.65
C ILE A 112 -8.70 -3.10 3.72
N ASP A 113 -9.70 -3.73 4.31
CA ASP A 113 -10.79 -4.39 3.62
C ASP A 113 -12.16 -3.81 4.02
N ALA A 114 -13.24 -4.40 3.52
CA ALA A 114 -14.59 -3.93 3.85
C ALA A 114 -14.93 -4.07 5.35
N ALA A 115 -14.33 -5.02 6.07
CA ALA A 115 -14.52 -5.17 7.51
C ALA A 115 -13.78 -4.07 8.27
N TRP A 116 -12.54 -3.75 7.86
CA TRP A 116 -11.75 -2.66 8.41
C TRP A 116 -12.46 -1.31 8.25
N LEU A 117 -12.97 -1.00 7.05
CA LEU A 117 -13.71 0.25 6.80
C LEU A 117 -14.95 0.38 7.70
N ARG A 118 -15.73 -0.71 7.83
CA ARG A 118 -16.91 -0.74 8.71
C ARG A 118 -16.52 -0.59 10.19
N HIS A 119 -15.40 -1.16 10.60
CA HIS A 119 -14.89 -1.01 11.96
C HIS A 119 -14.55 0.45 12.27
N ILE A 120 -13.81 1.14 11.39
CA ILE A 120 -13.50 2.57 11.59
C ILE A 120 -14.78 3.44 11.57
N PHE A 121 -15.76 3.12 10.72
CA PHE A 121 -17.06 3.80 10.75
C PHE A 121 -17.77 3.65 12.09
N LEU A 122 -17.70 2.49 12.73
CA LEU A 122 -18.23 2.27 14.08
C LEU A 122 -17.48 3.12 15.12
N CYS A 123 -16.16 3.22 15.03
CA CYS A 123 -15.36 4.09 15.91
C CYS A 123 -15.75 5.56 15.76
N LEU A 124 -15.87 6.07 14.52
CA LEU A 124 -16.31 7.44 14.25
C LEU A 124 -17.73 7.70 14.77
N GLN A 125 -18.62 6.72 14.65
CA GLN A 125 -19.97 6.83 15.19
C GLN A 125 -19.97 6.93 16.72
N GLN A 126 -19.14 6.14 17.41
CA GLN A 126 -19.01 6.22 18.87
C GLN A 126 -18.49 7.60 19.31
N GLU A 127 -17.53 8.18 18.58
CA GLU A 127 -17.05 9.54 18.87
C GLU A 127 -18.12 10.60 18.61
N PHE A 128 -18.89 10.51 17.52
CA PHE A 128 -20.05 11.40 17.32
C PHE A 128 -21.05 11.29 18.47
N SER A 129 -21.42 10.06 18.86
CA SER A 129 -22.36 9.82 19.97
C SER A 129 -21.88 10.42 21.28
N ARG A 130 -20.57 10.38 21.56
CA ARG A 130 -19.95 10.98 22.74
C ARG A 130 -19.96 12.51 22.64
N ASP A 131 -19.47 13.07 21.54
CA ASP A 131 -19.31 14.53 21.39
C ASP A 131 -20.66 15.28 21.35
N ILE A 132 -21.71 14.68 20.79
CA ILE A 132 -23.06 15.28 20.75
C ILE A 132 -23.84 15.13 22.06
N ALA A 133 -23.48 14.17 22.92
CA ALA A 133 -24.14 13.94 24.21
C ALA A 133 -23.90 15.12 25.17
N ASP A 134 -22.71 15.71 25.13
CA ASP A 134 -22.32 16.84 25.96
C ASP A 134 -22.79 18.19 25.39
N TYR A 135 -23.24 18.22 24.14
CA TYR A 135 -23.68 19.44 23.46
C TYR A 135 -25.16 19.75 23.73
N GLN A 136 -25.44 20.94 24.28
CA GLN A 136 -26.79 21.36 24.69
C GLN A 136 -27.64 21.97 23.54
N GLY A 137 -27.03 22.38 22.43
CA GLY A 137 -27.72 22.99 21.28
C GLY A 137 -28.31 21.98 20.28
N THR A 138 -28.86 22.47 19.16
CA THR A 138 -29.34 21.62 18.04
C THR A 138 -28.18 20.92 17.33
N VAL A 139 -28.42 19.78 16.68
CA VAL A 139 -27.39 19.14 15.84
C VAL A 139 -26.99 20.04 14.68
N SER A 140 -27.94 20.84 14.17
CA SER A 140 -27.65 21.89 13.18
C SER A 140 -26.67 22.94 13.69
N LEU A 141 -26.82 23.39 14.94
CA LEU A 141 -25.89 24.35 15.53
C LEU A 141 -24.53 23.69 15.80
N TYR A 142 -24.54 22.46 16.29
CA TYR A 142 -23.33 21.64 16.50
C TYR A 142 -22.47 21.50 15.23
N LEU A 143 -23.11 21.24 14.08
CA LEU A 143 -22.44 21.10 12.78
C LEU A 143 -22.01 22.45 12.22
N ALA A 144 -22.86 23.47 12.30
CA ALA A 144 -22.55 24.82 11.81
C ALA A 144 -21.37 25.47 12.56
N GLU A 145 -21.21 25.18 13.85
CA GLU A 145 -20.07 25.63 14.66
C GLU A 145 -18.74 24.98 14.22
N ARG A 146 -18.78 23.78 13.62
CA ARG A 146 -17.60 23.00 13.25
C ARG A 146 -17.25 23.06 11.77
N SER A 147 -18.24 23.24 10.88
CA SER A 147 -18.03 23.36 9.45
C SER A 147 -19.12 24.21 8.78
N GLN A 148 -18.71 25.16 7.96
CA GLN A 148 -19.64 26.00 7.19
C GLN A 148 -20.30 25.22 6.03
N ASN A 149 -19.72 24.08 5.64
CA ASN A 149 -20.17 23.27 4.51
C ASN A 149 -21.17 22.18 4.91
N LEU A 150 -21.29 21.86 6.20
CA LEU A 150 -22.23 20.85 6.71
C LEU A 150 -23.49 21.54 7.23
N ARG A 151 -24.64 21.25 6.61
CA ARG A 151 -25.96 21.71 7.07
C ARG A 151 -26.82 20.50 7.43
N VAL A 152 -27.57 20.62 8.53
CA VAL A 152 -28.68 19.69 8.77
C VAL A 152 -29.82 20.10 7.85
N PRO A 153 -30.42 19.17 7.09
CA PRO A 153 -31.56 19.50 6.23
C PRO A 153 -32.68 20.12 7.05
N GLU A 154 -33.29 21.20 6.55
CA GLU A 154 -34.43 21.85 7.19
C GLU A 154 -35.62 20.87 7.23
N ARG A 155 -36.59 21.13 8.12
CA ARG A 155 -37.64 20.16 8.46
C ARG A 155 -38.58 19.80 7.30
N ILE A 156 -38.49 20.44 6.13
CA ILE A 156 -39.33 20.21 4.96
C ILE A 156 -38.63 19.28 3.96
N PHE A 157 -39.41 18.35 3.41
CA PHE A 157 -38.99 17.39 2.39
C PHE A 157 -39.93 17.45 1.20
N PHE A 158 -39.38 17.44 0.00
CA PHE A 158 -40.13 17.23 -1.23
C PHE A 158 -40.01 15.78 -1.66
N HIS A 159 -41.14 15.11 -1.85
CA HIS A 159 -41.19 13.73 -2.31
C HIS A 159 -41.69 13.72 -3.74
N LEU A 160 -40.92 13.15 -4.64
CA LEU A 160 -41.35 12.81 -5.98
C LEU A 160 -41.34 11.29 -6.12
N VAL A 161 -42.50 10.70 -6.37
CA VAL A 161 -42.66 9.25 -6.45
C VAL A 161 -43.28 8.87 -7.80
N GLU A 162 -42.82 7.77 -8.38
CA GLU A 162 -43.38 7.22 -9.61
C GLU A 162 -44.77 6.61 -9.34
N ASN A 163 -45.75 6.99 -10.15
CA ASN A 163 -47.08 6.41 -10.18
C ASN A 163 -47.25 5.59 -11.47
N ARG A 164 -47.03 4.27 -11.37
CA ARG A 164 -47.09 3.34 -12.52
C ARG A 164 -48.48 3.03 -13.03
N HIS A 165 -49.52 3.55 -12.37
CA HIS A 165 -50.91 3.25 -12.68
C HIS A 165 -51.60 4.36 -13.49
N ASP A 166 -50.90 5.45 -13.81
CA ASP A 166 -51.47 6.59 -14.52
C ASP A 166 -50.51 7.15 -15.58
N ASP A 167 -50.77 6.81 -16.84
CA ASP A 167 -49.93 7.22 -17.96
C ASP A 167 -49.99 8.73 -18.24
N GLY A 168 -51.05 9.42 -17.81
CA GLY A 168 -51.22 10.86 -18.01
C GLY A 168 -50.45 11.70 -16.98
N PHE A 169 -50.37 11.20 -15.74
CA PHE A 169 -49.63 11.80 -14.64
C PHE A 169 -48.78 10.75 -13.93
N PRO A 170 -47.65 10.37 -14.54
CA PRO A 170 -46.83 9.25 -14.05
C PRO A 170 -46.05 9.57 -12.76
N PHE A 171 -46.20 10.78 -12.21
CA PHE A 171 -45.49 11.21 -11.01
C PHE A 171 -46.45 11.80 -9.98
N ALA A 172 -46.20 11.51 -8.71
CA ALA A 172 -46.85 12.13 -7.56
C ALA A 172 -45.84 12.97 -6.79
N PHE A 173 -46.23 14.17 -6.42
CA PHE A 173 -45.42 15.11 -5.66
C PHE A 173 -46.09 15.43 -4.32
N LEU A 174 -45.31 15.47 -3.23
CA LEU A 174 -45.81 15.83 -1.90
C LEU A 174 -44.75 16.56 -1.09
N ALA A 175 -45.12 17.70 -0.51
CA ALA A 175 -44.33 18.31 0.57
C ALA A 175 -44.70 17.70 1.93
N THR A 176 -43.70 17.35 2.72
CA THR A 176 -43.88 16.89 4.10
C THR A 176 -42.96 17.65 5.04
N TYR A 177 -43.26 17.62 6.33
CA TYR A 177 -42.34 18.03 7.37
C TYR A 177 -42.11 16.91 8.41
N ALA A 178 -40.96 16.93 9.08
CA ALA A 178 -40.68 16.02 10.18
C ALA A 178 -41.15 16.61 11.52
N THR A 179 -41.89 15.81 12.31
CA THR A 179 -42.34 16.13 13.67
C THR A 179 -42.21 14.92 14.61
N ARG A 180 -42.38 15.13 15.92
CA ARG A 180 -42.35 14.07 16.95
C ARG A 180 -43.77 13.63 17.31
N ASP A 181 -43.99 12.32 17.48
CA ASP A 181 -45.23 11.79 18.03
C ASP A 181 -45.22 11.77 19.58
N ALA A 182 -46.35 11.41 20.19
CA ALA A 182 -46.51 11.34 21.65
C ALA A 182 -45.61 10.27 22.33
N SER A 183 -44.93 9.42 21.55
CA SER A 183 -43.97 8.40 22.00
C SER A 183 -42.51 8.80 21.70
N ASP A 184 -42.27 10.07 21.39
CA ASP A 184 -40.96 10.65 21.04
C ASP A 184 -40.33 10.06 19.77
N ARG A 185 -41.15 9.46 18.88
CA ARG A 185 -40.69 8.94 17.58
C ARG A 185 -40.85 9.97 16.49
N VAL A 186 -39.91 9.98 15.55
CA VAL A 186 -39.93 10.87 14.38
C VAL A 186 -40.94 10.37 13.35
N ARG A 187 -41.81 11.25 12.87
CA ARG A 187 -42.75 10.97 11.78
C ARG A 187 -42.73 12.08 10.73
N HIS A 188 -42.82 11.69 9.46
CA HIS A 188 -43.06 12.61 8.35
C HIS A 188 -44.56 12.80 8.14
N MET A 189 -45.03 14.05 8.16
CA MET A 189 -46.43 14.43 7.98
C MET A 189 -46.58 15.36 6.77
N PRO A 190 -47.65 15.23 5.97
CA PRO A 190 -47.94 16.19 4.89
C PRO A 190 -47.93 17.64 5.38
N LEU A 191 -47.36 18.55 4.57
CA LEU A 191 -47.12 19.94 4.97
C LEU A 191 -48.39 20.68 5.40
N GLN A 192 -49.57 20.32 4.88
CA GLN A 192 -50.86 20.84 5.36
C GLN A 192 -51.05 20.74 6.88
N PHE A 193 -50.53 19.69 7.53
CA PHE A 193 -50.71 19.50 8.98
C PHE A 193 -49.85 20.46 9.81
N ALA A 194 -48.78 21.03 9.22
CA ALA A 194 -47.97 22.04 9.90
C ALA A 194 -48.78 23.31 10.22
N LEU A 195 -49.74 23.66 9.35
CA LEU A 195 -50.63 24.82 9.55
C LEU A 195 -51.55 24.64 10.77
N THR A 196 -51.95 23.39 11.06
CA THR A 196 -52.76 23.06 12.24
C THR A 196 -51.93 22.87 13.50
N GLU A 197 -50.76 22.24 13.39
CA GLU A 197 -49.90 21.90 14.53
C GLU A 197 -49.21 23.14 15.11
N PHE A 198 -48.75 24.06 14.25
CA PHE A 198 -48.06 25.29 14.67
C PHE A 198 -48.97 26.52 14.65
N LYS A 199 -50.30 26.33 14.70
CA LYS A 199 -51.29 27.41 14.64
C LYS A 199 -51.04 28.50 15.70
N ASP A 200 -50.61 28.10 16.89
CA ASP A 200 -50.33 29.00 18.01
C ASP A 200 -48.85 29.40 18.12
N GLN A 201 -47.98 28.92 17.20
CA GLN A 201 -46.53 29.16 17.18
C GLN A 201 -46.11 29.86 15.88
N ARG A 202 -46.60 31.09 15.71
CA ARG A 202 -46.47 31.87 14.45
C ARG A 202 -45.02 32.04 13.98
N GLN A 203 -44.08 32.25 14.91
CA GLN A 203 -42.65 32.41 14.58
C GLN A 203 -42.08 31.13 13.96
N THR A 204 -42.36 29.97 14.56
CA THR A 204 -41.91 28.65 14.11
C THR A 204 -42.50 28.30 12.74
N LEU A 205 -43.77 28.61 12.52
CA LEU A 205 -44.43 28.40 11.23
C LEU A 205 -43.84 29.29 10.13
N LEU A 206 -43.57 30.57 10.43
CA LEU A 206 -42.93 31.48 9.46
C LEU A 206 -41.51 31.02 9.10
N THR A 207 -40.73 30.56 10.07
CA THR A 207 -39.39 30.00 9.81
C THR A 207 -39.47 28.75 8.95
N LEU A 208 -40.44 27.87 9.20
CA LEU A 208 -40.67 26.66 8.41
C LEU A 208 -41.02 26.99 6.95
N LEU A 209 -41.89 27.99 6.73
CA LEU A 209 -42.37 28.36 5.40
C LEU A 209 -41.37 29.21 4.60
N ALA A 210 -40.50 29.97 5.26
CA ALA A 210 -39.48 30.81 4.59
C ALA A 210 -38.54 30.00 3.67
N CYS A 211 -38.36 28.71 3.95
CA CYS A 211 -37.58 27.78 3.13
C CYS A 211 -38.23 27.54 1.75
N LEU A 212 -39.57 27.54 1.70
CA LEU A 212 -40.33 27.38 0.46
C LEU A 212 -40.17 28.60 -0.46
N ASP A 213 -40.05 29.80 0.12
CA ASP A 213 -39.82 31.02 -0.66
C ASP A 213 -38.45 30.98 -1.35
N LYS A 214 -37.41 30.49 -0.66
CA LYS A 214 -36.08 30.28 -1.26
C LYS A 214 -36.10 29.24 -2.38
N ALA A 215 -36.85 28.14 -2.20
CA ALA A 215 -37.03 27.15 -3.26
C ALA A 215 -37.85 27.68 -4.45
N ALA A 216 -38.80 28.60 -4.22
CA ALA A 216 -39.56 29.28 -5.26
C ALA A 216 -38.71 30.26 -6.08
N GLU A 217 -37.63 30.81 -5.53
CA GLU A 217 -36.69 31.66 -6.29
C GLU A 217 -35.89 30.87 -7.34
N VAL A 218 -35.60 29.58 -7.07
CA VAL A 218 -34.77 28.74 -7.94
C VAL A 218 -35.59 27.84 -8.88
N SER A 219 -36.88 27.61 -8.61
CA SER A 219 -37.75 26.78 -9.46
C SER A 219 -39.08 27.47 -9.73
N SER A 220 -39.35 27.77 -11.00
CA SER A 220 -40.61 28.38 -11.46
C SER A 220 -41.82 27.49 -11.18
N LEU A 221 -41.66 26.17 -11.27
CA LEU A 221 -42.69 25.18 -10.91
C LEU A 221 -43.06 25.28 -9.43
N ILE A 222 -42.07 25.29 -8.53
CA ILE A 222 -42.30 25.43 -7.08
C ILE A 222 -42.92 26.80 -6.77
N ALA A 223 -42.46 27.87 -7.41
CA ALA A 223 -43.08 29.19 -7.28
C ALA A 223 -44.56 29.18 -7.67
N GLY A 224 -44.93 28.42 -8.70
CA GLY A 224 -46.30 28.17 -9.09
C GLY A 224 -47.10 27.53 -7.96
N PHE A 225 -46.61 26.41 -7.41
CA PHE A 225 -47.30 25.66 -6.34
C PHE A 225 -47.44 26.44 -5.04
N VAL A 226 -46.45 27.27 -4.69
CA VAL A 226 -46.50 28.12 -3.50
C VAL A 226 -47.54 29.24 -3.69
N LYS A 227 -47.56 29.91 -4.85
CA LYS A 227 -48.53 30.99 -5.14
C LYS A 227 -49.98 30.49 -5.22
N SER A 228 -50.20 29.29 -5.74
CA SER A 228 -51.53 28.68 -5.87
C SER A 228 -52.03 28.04 -4.57
N GLY A 229 -51.14 27.78 -3.61
CA GLY A 229 -51.44 27.02 -2.39
C GLY A 229 -51.46 25.50 -2.60
N GLU A 230 -51.20 25.03 -3.82
CA GLU A 230 -51.15 23.61 -4.17
C GLU A 230 -50.05 22.85 -3.43
N MET A 231 -48.99 23.54 -2.98
CA MET A 231 -47.86 22.99 -2.24
C MET A 231 -48.25 22.22 -0.97
N PHE A 232 -49.42 22.53 -0.38
CA PHE A 232 -49.91 21.88 0.84
C PHE A 232 -50.64 20.56 0.58
N HIS A 233 -50.89 20.21 -0.68
CA HIS A 233 -51.65 19.01 -1.07
C HIS A 233 -50.81 18.06 -1.94
N PRO A 234 -51.16 16.76 -2.01
CA PRO A 234 -50.54 15.85 -2.96
C PRO A 234 -50.87 16.28 -4.40
N LEU A 235 -49.84 16.45 -5.23
CA LEU A 235 -49.96 16.85 -6.63
C LEU A 235 -49.64 15.70 -7.55
N ARG A 236 -50.27 15.71 -8.73
CA ARG A 236 -50.02 14.76 -9.81
C ARG A 236 -49.31 15.51 -10.93
N LEU A 237 -48.09 15.09 -11.26
CA LEU A 237 -47.24 15.77 -12.23
C LEU A 237 -47.18 15.02 -13.55
N ARG A 238 -47.20 15.79 -14.64
CA ARG A 238 -46.88 15.33 -15.98
C ARG A 238 -45.38 15.15 -16.13
N THR A 239 -44.98 14.42 -17.17
CA THR A 239 -43.58 14.10 -17.45
C THR A 239 -42.67 15.33 -17.57
N HIS A 240 -43.15 16.42 -18.17
CA HIS A 240 -42.37 17.66 -18.32
C HIS A 240 -42.23 18.44 -17.00
N GLU A 241 -43.27 18.46 -16.16
CA GLU A 241 -43.24 19.10 -14.84
C GLU A 241 -42.32 18.34 -13.89
N ALA A 242 -42.37 17.00 -13.91
CA ALA A 242 -41.44 16.16 -13.16
C ALA A 242 -40.00 16.36 -13.62
N TYR A 243 -39.75 16.45 -14.94
CA TYR A 243 -38.42 16.72 -15.48
C TYR A 243 -37.89 18.12 -15.09
N ASP A 244 -38.75 19.14 -15.14
CA ASP A 244 -38.39 20.49 -14.71
C ASP A 244 -38.05 20.54 -13.21
N PHE A 245 -38.84 19.88 -12.35
CA PHE A 245 -38.51 19.72 -10.94
C PHE A 245 -37.14 19.03 -10.75
N LEU A 246 -36.93 17.89 -11.42
CA LEU A 246 -35.74 17.06 -11.30
C LEU A 246 -34.45 17.78 -11.72
N LYS A 247 -34.52 18.71 -12.69
CA LYS A 247 -33.40 19.58 -13.08
C LYS A 247 -32.98 20.57 -11.99
N HIS A 248 -33.92 21.04 -11.18
CA HIS A 248 -33.68 22.04 -10.15
C HIS A 248 -33.43 21.43 -8.75
N VAL A 249 -33.39 20.09 -8.62
CA VAL A 249 -33.21 19.41 -7.31
C VAL A 249 -31.96 19.89 -6.59
N GLU A 250 -30.82 19.97 -7.27
CA GLU A 250 -29.56 20.40 -6.63
C GLU A 250 -29.66 21.83 -6.08
N ASP A 251 -30.36 22.72 -6.78
CA ASP A 251 -30.54 24.12 -6.34
C ASP A 251 -31.60 24.25 -5.24
N ILE A 252 -32.64 23.42 -5.26
CA ILE A 252 -33.63 23.31 -4.18
C ILE A 252 -33.00 22.76 -2.89
N GLU A 253 -32.12 21.76 -3.00
CA GLU A 253 -31.38 21.23 -1.84
C GLU A 253 -30.42 22.27 -1.25
N LYS A 254 -29.76 23.10 -2.08
CA LYS A 254 -28.97 24.26 -1.61
C LYS A 254 -29.82 25.29 -0.87
N ALA A 255 -31.10 25.42 -1.23
CA ALA A 255 -32.05 26.30 -0.56
C ALA A 255 -32.51 25.77 0.81
N GLY A 256 -32.19 24.51 1.16
CA GLY A 256 -32.43 23.92 2.49
C GLY A 256 -33.46 22.79 2.51
N ILE A 257 -34.11 22.48 1.39
CA ILE A 257 -35.18 21.47 1.29
C ILE A 257 -34.66 20.17 0.69
N LEU A 258 -34.72 19.09 1.45
CA LEU A 258 -34.23 17.79 0.98
C LEU A 258 -35.24 17.11 0.03
N CYS A 259 -34.76 16.69 -1.14
CA CYS A 259 -35.60 16.11 -2.17
C CYS A 259 -35.48 14.57 -2.16
N ARG A 260 -36.56 13.90 -1.78
CA ARG A 260 -36.72 12.45 -1.93
C ARG A 260 -37.25 12.14 -3.33
N ILE A 261 -36.31 11.97 -4.25
CA ILE A 261 -36.57 11.68 -5.66
C ILE A 261 -36.37 10.19 -5.97
N PRO A 262 -36.87 9.70 -7.12
CA PRO A 262 -36.60 8.33 -7.54
C PRO A 262 -35.10 8.07 -7.70
N ASN A 263 -34.65 6.91 -7.23
CA ASN A 263 -33.22 6.55 -7.21
C ASN A 263 -32.54 6.67 -8.57
N TRP A 264 -33.25 6.36 -9.66
CA TRP A 264 -32.73 6.40 -11.03
C TRP A 264 -32.26 7.79 -11.47
N TRP A 265 -32.86 8.87 -10.95
CA TRP A 265 -32.42 10.23 -11.28
C TRP A 265 -31.19 10.61 -10.46
N LYS A 266 -31.23 10.27 -9.16
CA LYS A 266 -30.15 10.57 -8.21
C LYS A 266 -28.82 9.91 -8.62
N GLN A 267 -28.88 8.75 -9.24
CA GLN A 267 -27.70 8.02 -9.74
C GLN A 267 -27.26 8.48 -11.14
N ARG A 268 -27.97 9.45 -11.76
CA ARG A 268 -27.80 9.86 -13.17
C ARG A 268 -27.92 8.68 -14.16
N ASP A 269 -28.59 7.60 -13.77
CA ASP A 269 -28.74 6.39 -14.58
C ASP A 269 -29.60 6.62 -15.82
N THR A 270 -30.43 7.67 -15.81
CA THR A 270 -31.32 8.02 -16.92
C THR A 270 -30.62 8.73 -18.07
N ALA A 271 -29.42 9.25 -17.86
CA ALA A 271 -28.68 9.95 -18.91
C ALA A 271 -28.03 8.95 -19.86
N VAL A 272 -28.13 9.23 -21.16
CA VAL A 272 -27.44 8.46 -22.19
C VAL A 272 -25.94 8.77 -22.10
N SER A 273 -25.13 7.71 -22.04
CA SER A 273 -23.67 7.79 -21.98
C SER A 273 -23.04 6.96 -23.08
N LEU A 274 -21.87 7.38 -23.57
CA LEU A 274 -21.07 6.58 -24.50
C LEU A 274 -20.25 5.57 -23.71
N THR A 275 -20.34 4.30 -24.08
CA THR A 275 -19.52 3.20 -23.53
C THR A 275 -18.71 2.57 -24.63
N VAL A 276 -17.46 2.19 -24.34
CA VAL A 276 -16.60 1.43 -25.25
C VAL A 276 -16.24 0.10 -24.58
N GLN A 277 -16.73 -1.00 -25.14
CA GLN A 277 -16.36 -2.34 -24.70
C GLN A 277 -15.08 -2.81 -25.40
N LEU A 278 -14.11 -3.26 -24.60
CA LEU A 278 -12.82 -3.74 -25.08
C LEU A 278 -12.72 -5.26 -24.98
N GLY A 279 -12.40 -5.93 -26.08
CA GLY A 279 -12.03 -7.35 -26.07
C GLY A 279 -13.19 -8.29 -25.72
N GLU A 280 -14.28 -8.27 -26.50
CA GLU A 280 -15.33 -9.28 -26.44
C GLU A 280 -14.86 -10.66 -26.95
N LYS A 281 -14.13 -10.67 -28.07
CA LYS A 281 -13.70 -11.89 -28.74
C LYS A 281 -12.30 -12.30 -28.31
N LYS A 282 -12.09 -13.62 -28.21
CA LYS A 282 -10.79 -14.21 -27.90
C LYS A 282 -9.80 -14.01 -29.05
N THR A 283 -8.62 -13.48 -28.74
CA THR A 283 -7.51 -13.34 -29.68
C THR A 283 -6.49 -14.49 -29.57
N PRO A 284 -5.86 -14.90 -30.70
CA PRO A 284 -4.89 -15.99 -30.73
C PRO A 284 -3.47 -15.58 -30.32
N ILE A 285 -3.11 -14.30 -30.46
CA ILE A 285 -1.81 -13.72 -30.03
C ILE A 285 -1.99 -13.19 -28.61
N LEU A 286 -1.04 -13.46 -27.71
CA LEU A 286 -1.12 -13.09 -26.30
C LEU A 286 0.13 -12.30 -25.90
N GLY A 287 -0.09 -11.08 -25.40
CA GLY A 287 0.94 -10.08 -25.06
C GLY A 287 0.35 -8.67 -25.02
N PHE A 288 1.15 -7.66 -24.66
CA PHE A 288 0.70 -6.27 -24.60
C PHE A 288 0.27 -5.68 -25.95
N ASP A 289 0.83 -6.19 -27.04
CA ASP A 289 0.51 -5.75 -28.41
C ASP A 289 -0.69 -6.52 -29.01
N THR A 290 -1.39 -7.31 -28.18
CA THR A 290 -2.64 -7.98 -28.60
C THR A 290 -3.68 -6.93 -28.93
N LEU A 291 -4.15 -6.94 -30.18
CA LEU A 291 -5.21 -6.05 -30.64
C LEU A 291 -6.56 -6.49 -30.08
N LEU A 292 -7.22 -5.60 -29.36
CA LEU A 292 -8.55 -5.78 -28.80
C LEU A 292 -9.55 -5.01 -29.65
N SER A 293 -10.65 -5.66 -30.01
CA SER A 293 -11.76 -4.98 -30.67
C SER A 293 -12.39 -3.94 -29.75
N MET A 294 -12.56 -2.72 -30.25
CA MET A 294 -13.36 -1.68 -29.61
C MET A 294 -14.79 -1.73 -30.15
N GLN A 295 -15.77 -1.93 -29.26
CA GLN A 295 -17.18 -1.88 -29.59
C GLN A 295 -17.82 -0.69 -28.86
N PRO A 296 -17.95 0.47 -29.52
CA PRO A 296 -18.62 1.61 -28.95
C PRO A 296 -20.15 1.40 -28.99
N GLY A 297 -20.84 1.85 -27.96
CA GLY A 297 -22.29 1.75 -27.82
C GLY A 297 -22.83 2.80 -26.86
N LEU A 298 -24.11 3.12 -26.98
CA LEU A 298 -24.78 4.01 -26.03
C LEU A 298 -25.39 3.18 -24.91
N MET A 299 -25.24 3.63 -23.67
CA MET A 299 -25.73 2.95 -22.48
C MET A 299 -26.63 3.88 -21.67
N VAL A 300 -27.72 3.32 -21.13
CA VAL A 300 -28.65 3.97 -20.20
C VAL A 300 -29.06 2.96 -19.14
N ASN A 301 -29.12 3.37 -17.86
CA ASN A 301 -29.50 2.52 -16.74
C ASN A 301 -28.70 1.19 -16.69
N GLY A 302 -27.42 1.23 -17.08
CA GLY A 302 -26.54 0.06 -17.18
C GLY A 302 -26.80 -0.89 -18.35
N GLU A 303 -27.73 -0.57 -19.25
CA GLU A 303 -28.08 -1.40 -20.41
C GLU A 303 -27.66 -0.73 -21.73
N MET A 304 -27.11 -1.53 -22.65
CA MET A 304 -26.78 -1.08 -24.01
C MET A 304 -28.05 -0.83 -24.83
N LEU A 305 -28.12 0.35 -25.45
CA LEU A 305 -29.17 0.73 -26.38
C LEU A 305 -28.93 0.10 -27.76
N THR A 306 -29.96 -0.52 -28.29
CA THR A 306 -30.01 -0.98 -29.68
C THR A 306 -30.22 0.20 -30.65
N GLN A 307 -29.84 0.04 -31.91
CA GLN A 307 -30.09 1.07 -32.93
C GLN A 307 -31.58 1.45 -33.05
N GLN A 308 -32.50 0.50 -32.81
CA GLN A 308 -33.94 0.78 -32.83
C GLN A 308 -34.36 1.67 -31.66
N GLU A 309 -33.78 1.46 -30.48
CA GLU A 309 -34.07 2.27 -29.28
C GLU A 309 -33.49 3.68 -29.41
N ILE A 310 -32.29 3.82 -29.97
CA ILE A 310 -31.70 5.13 -30.28
C ILE A 310 -32.61 5.92 -31.23
N LYS A 311 -33.10 5.29 -32.31
CA LYS A 311 -34.08 5.91 -33.22
C LYS A 311 -35.38 6.30 -32.51
N LYS A 312 -35.85 5.45 -31.58
CA LYS A 312 -37.05 5.73 -30.79
C LYS A 312 -36.86 6.95 -29.89
N LEU A 313 -35.71 7.08 -29.22
CA LEU A 313 -35.39 8.23 -28.37
C LEU A 313 -35.29 9.53 -29.17
N LEU A 314 -34.66 9.50 -30.35
CA LEU A 314 -34.58 10.66 -31.26
C LEU A 314 -35.96 11.12 -31.79
N ALA A 315 -36.97 10.25 -31.76
CA ALA A 315 -38.34 10.57 -32.16
C ALA A 315 -39.23 11.07 -31.02
N GLN A 316 -38.78 10.99 -29.76
CA GLN A 316 -39.51 11.53 -28.60
C GLN A 316 -39.25 13.03 -28.44
N THR A 317 -40.17 13.73 -27.76
CA THR A 317 -39.97 15.12 -27.32
C THR A 317 -38.88 15.21 -26.25
N GLU A 318 -38.23 16.37 -26.12
CA GLU A 318 -37.27 16.62 -25.03
C GLU A 318 -37.92 16.41 -23.65
N GLY A 319 -37.15 15.86 -22.70
CA GLY A 319 -37.63 15.56 -21.35
C GLY A 319 -37.37 14.12 -20.93
N LEU A 320 -38.35 13.48 -20.30
CA LEU A 320 -38.28 12.09 -19.88
C LEU A 320 -39.09 11.19 -20.82
N ALA A 321 -38.49 10.10 -21.29
CA ALA A 321 -39.17 9.08 -22.08
C ALA A 321 -39.12 7.72 -21.38
N LEU A 322 -40.20 6.94 -21.47
CA LEU A 322 -40.25 5.60 -20.90
C LEU A 322 -39.75 4.55 -21.90
N LEU A 323 -38.65 3.89 -21.59
CA LEU A 323 -38.05 2.83 -22.39
C LEU A 323 -37.95 1.55 -21.54
N LYS A 324 -38.61 0.46 -21.97
CA LYS A 324 -38.62 -0.84 -21.26
C LYS A 324 -38.99 -0.73 -19.77
N GLY A 325 -39.90 0.17 -19.41
CA GLY A 325 -40.33 0.40 -18.03
C GLY A 325 -39.32 1.16 -17.17
N LYS A 326 -38.29 1.77 -17.77
CA LYS A 326 -37.34 2.67 -17.12
C LYS A 326 -37.41 4.06 -17.77
N TRP A 327 -37.29 5.11 -16.97
CA TRP A 327 -37.22 6.48 -17.46
C TRP A 327 -35.84 6.77 -18.05
N VAL A 328 -35.80 7.52 -19.14
CA VAL A 328 -34.60 7.92 -19.87
C VAL A 328 -34.70 9.40 -20.18
N GLU A 329 -33.64 10.15 -19.89
CA GLU A 329 -33.54 11.56 -20.27
C GLU A 329 -33.25 11.67 -21.77
N VAL A 330 -34.10 12.43 -22.47
CA VAL A 330 -33.99 12.71 -23.89
C VAL A 330 -33.48 14.13 -24.08
N ASP A 331 -32.19 14.23 -24.37
CA ASP A 331 -31.52 15.44 -24.84
C ASP A 331 -31.01 15.19 -26.26
N HIS A 332 -31.65 15.83 -27.25
CA HIS A 332 -31.37 15.61 -28.67
C HIS A 332 -29.97 16.10 -29.06
N GLN A 333 -29.49 17.19 -28.46
CA GLN A 333 -28.17 17.74 -28.75
C GLN A 333 -27.09 16.77 -28.23
N LYS A 334 -27.21 16.35 -26.97
CA LYS A 334 -26.30 15.37 -26.35
C LYS A 334 -26.30 14.04 -27.09
N LEU A 335 -27.47 13.52 -27.49
CA LEU A 335 -27.57 12.28 -28.27
C LEU A 335 -26.83 12.34 -29.61
N ARG A 336 -26.95 13.44 -30.36
CA ARG A 336 -26.24 13.63 -31.64
C ARG A 336 -24.73 13.74 -31.45
N ASP A 337 -24.30 14.47 -30.41
CA ASP A 337 -22.89 14.61 -30.07
C ASP A 337 -22.27 13.26 -29.67
N LEU A 338 -22.99 12.45 -28.89
CA LEU A 338 -22.57 11.10 -28.51
C LEU A 338 -22.51 10.14 -29.71
N LEU A 339 -23.46 10.21 -30.65
CA LEU A 339 -23.42 9.41 -31.88
C LEU A 339 -22.21 9.76 -32.75
N THR A 340 -21.90 11.06 -32.89
CA THR A 340 -20.72 11.51 -33.64
C THR A 340 -19.42 11.06 -32.97
N LYS A 341 -19.34 11.13 -31.64
CA LYS A 341 -18.21 10.59 -30.88
C LYS A 341 -18.09 9.07 -31.03
N MET A 342 -19.22 8.33 -31.08
CA MET A 342 -19.25 6.87 -31.20
C MET A 342 -18.48 6.35 -32.43
N ASP A 343 -18.58 7.05 -33.56
CA ASP A 343 -17.88 6.70 -34.81
C ASP A 343 -16.35 6.87 -34.69
N GLN A 344 -15.87 7.75 -33.80
CA GLN A 344 -14.43 7.97 -33.56
C GLN A 344 -13.77 6.85 -32.76
N TYR A 345 -14.55 6.03 -32.03
CA TYR A 345 -14.06 4.95 -31.17
C TYR A 345 -14.24 3.55 -31.80
N GLN A 346 -14.52 3.48 -33.10
CA GLN A 346 -14.48 2.21 -33.84
C GLN A 346 -13.05 1.84 -34.21
N GLY A 347 -12.65 0.59 -33.94
CA GLY A 347 -11.33 0.10 -34.35
C GLY A 347 -10.78 -0.99 -33.44
N GLU A 348 -9.45 -1.13 -33.47
CA GLU A 348 -8.69 -2.03 -32.63
C GLU A 348 -7.67 -1.24 -31.83
N LEU A 349 -7.42 -1.69 -30.59
CA LEU A 349 -6.51 -1.05 -29.67
C LEU A 349 -5.66 -2.11 -29.00
N SER A 350 -4.37 -1.87 -28.78
CA SER A 350 -3.54 -2.84 -28.08
C SER A 350 -3.98 -3.01 -26.61
N LEU A 351 -3.77 -4.18 -26.03
CA LEU A 351 -4.04 -4.41 -24.60
C LEU A 351 -3.27 -3.43 -23.70
N ARG A 352 -2.06 -3.01 -24.11
CA ARG A 352 -1.28 -1.97 -23.39
C ARG A 352 -2.05 -0.66 -23.35
N GLU A 353 -2.51 -0.19 -24.50
CA GLU A 353 -3.29 1.03 -24.61
C GLU A 353 -4.63 0.89 -23.87
N ALA A 354 -5.26 -0.28 -23.90
CA ALA A 354 -6.52 -0.54 -23.20
C ALA A 354 -6.38 -0.36 -21.69
N LEU A 355 -5.33 -0.93 -21.11
CA LEU A 355 -5.01 -0.79 -19.69
C LEU A 355 -4.59 0.65 -19.33
N ARG A 356 -3.92 1.37 -20.25
CA ARG A 356 -3.57 2.79 -20.07
C ARG A 356 -4.79 3.71 -20.13
N LEU A 357 -5.73 3.43 -21.02
CA LEU A 357 -6.99 4.15 -21.13
C LEU A 357 -7.87 3.92 -19.88
N GLN A 358 -7.94 2.69 -19.38
CA GLN A 358 -8.67 2.36 -18.15
C GLN A 358 -8.07 3.00 -16.89
N SER A 359 -6.74 3.10 -16.83
CA SER A 359 -6.06 3.72 -15.69
C SER A 359 -6.17 5.26 -15.67
N GLY A 360 -6.61 5.88 -16.78
CA GLY A 360 -6.74 7.33 -16.89
C GLY A 360 -5.40 8.08 -16.91
N VAL A 361 -4.28 7.37 -17.10
CA VAL A 361 -2.92 7.95 -17.21
C VAL A 361 -2.81 8.90 -18.41
N GLU A 362 -3.63 8.68 -19.45
CA GLU A 362 -3.69 9.49 -20.67
C GLU A 362 -4.87 10.49 -20.73
N LYS A 363 -5.74 10.58 -19.71
CA LYS A 363 -6.84 11.56 -19.75
C LYS A 363 -6.28 12.98 -19.73
N ASN A 364 -6.19 13.60 -20.91
CA ASN A 364 -6.12 15.05 -21.05
C ASN A 364 -7.35 15.66 -20.40
N ALA A 365 -7.12 16.75 -19.65
CA ALA A 365 -8.04 17.40 -18.72
C ALA A 365 -9.22 18.14 -19.38
N ALA A 366 -9.77 17.64 -20.48
CA ALA A 366 -10.75 18.39 -21.27
C ALA A 366 -12.22 18.04 -20.99
N ASP A 367 -12.56 16.89 -20.38
CA ASP A 367 -13.97 16.57 -20.10
C ASP A 367 -14.12 15.47 -19.03
N PRO A 368 -14.20 15.82 -17.74
CA PRO A 368 -14.44 14.86 -16.65
C PRO A 368 -15.82 14.20 -16.74
N ASP A 369 -16.81 14.87 -17.33
CA ASP A 369 -18.22 14.47 -17.30
C ASP A 369 -18.74 13.87 -18.62
N ASN A 370 -18.10 14.06 -19.78
CA ASN A 370 -18.56 13.50 -21.07
C ASN A 370 -17.54 12.64 -21.86
N GLY A 371 -16.55 12.05 -21.20
CA GLY A 371 -15.68 11.03 -21.81
C GLY A 371 -16.35 9.65 -21.88
N PRO A 372 -16.01 8.77 -22.85
CA PRO A 372 -16.58 7.43 -22.92
C PRO A 372 -16.24 6.59 -21.68
N LEU A 373 -17.22 5.86 -21.16
CA LEU A 373 -17.01 4.83 -20.13
C LEU A 373 -16.34 3.62 -20.79
N ILE A 374 -15.13 3.27 -20.35
CA ILE A 374 -14.42 2.11 -20.88
C ILE A 374 -14.76 0.90 -20.04
N THR A 375 -15.27 -0.15 -20.67
CA THR A 375 -15.66 -1.39 -19.98
C THR A 375 -14.91 -2.59 -20.57
N ASN A 376 -14.64 -3.56 -19.71
CA ASN A 376 -14.06 -4.83 -20.13
C ASN A 376 -15.15 -5.69 -20.78
N GLY A 377 -14.94 -6.09 -22.03
CA GLY A 377 -15.72 -7.15 -22.67
C GLY A 377 -15.56 -8.48 -21.92
N SER A 378 -16.43 -9.44 -22.21
CA SER A 378 -16.50 -10.70 -21.46
C SER A 378 -15.18 -11.49 -21.41
N TRP A 379 -14.40 -11.47 -22.51
CA TRP A 379 -13.09 -12.10 -22.55
C TRP A 379 -12.07 -11.36 -21.69
N LEU A 380 -11.94 -10.03 -21.84
CA LEU A 380 -10.99 -9.23 -21.08
C LEU A 380 -11.32 -9.25 -19.57
N GLN A 381 -12.60 -9.22 -19.21
CA GLN A 381 -13.04 -9.31 -17.81
C GLN A 381 -12.67 -10.67 -17.19
N ARG A 382 -12.92 -11.78 -17.90
CA ARG A 382 -12.52 -13.12 -17.45
C ARG A 382 -11.00 -13.23 -17.35
N PHE A 383 -10.29 -12.66 -18.31
CA PHE A 383 -8.84 -12.64 -18.36
C PHE A 383 -8.26 -11.90 -17.15
N MET A 384 -8.68 -10.66 -16.88
CA MET A 384 -8.25 -9.88 -15.72
C MET A 384 -8.61 -10.58 -14.41
N ARG A 385 -9.80 -11.18 -14.31
CA ARG A 385 -10.20 -11.95 -13.11
C ARG A 385 -9.26 -13.12 -12.84
N GLN A 386 -8.87 -13.87 -13.87
CA GLN A 386 -7.92 -14.98 -13.72
C GLN A 386 -6.54 -14.50 -13.25
N LEU A 387 -6.11 -13.31 -13.67
CA LEU A 387 -4.83 -12.75 -13.23
C LEU A 387 -4.86 -12.26 -11.78
N HIS A 388 -5.97 -11.66 -11.34
CA HIS A 388 -6.14 -11.24 -9.94
C HIS A 388 -6.38 -12.42 -8.99
N HIS A 389 -7.00 -13.49 -9.48
CA HIS A 389 -7.36 -14.69 -8.71
C HIS A 389 -6.68 -15.92 -9.30
N PRO A 390 -5.35 -16.08 -9.11
CA PRO A 390 -4.59 -17.18 -9.69
C PRO A 390 -5.09 -18.56 -9.25
N GLU A 391 -5.75 -18.67 -8.10
CA GLU A 391 -6.44 -19.87 -7.60
C GLU A 391 -7.56 -20.37 -8.52
N THR A 392 -8.12 -19.49 -9.36
CA THR A 392 -9.14 -19.85 -10.35
C THR A 392 -8.54 -20.41 -11.65
N ILE A 393 -7.22 -20.29 -11.82
CA ILE A 393 -6.52 -20.83 -12.98
C ILE A 393 -6.42 -22.34 -12.83
N ARG A 394 -6.71 -23.07 -13.91
CA ARG A 394 -6.52 -24.53 -13.94
C ARG A 394 -5.07 -24.87 -13.58
N MET A 395 -4.90 -25.58 -12.47
CA MET A 395 -3.60 -26.01 -11.96
C MET A 395 -2.79 -26.74 -13.04
N MET A 396 -1.53 -26.31 -13.19
CA MET A 396 -0.61 -26.93 -14.13
C MET A 396 0.26 -27.97 -13.43
N LYS A 397 0.47 -29.11 -14.09
CA LYS A 397 1.27 -30.20 -13.53
C LYS A 397 2.74 -29.78 -13.46
N VAL A 398 3.32 -29.82 -12.26
CA VAL A 398 4.75 -29.62 -12.04
C VAL A 398 5.53 -30.74 -12.76
N PRO A 399 6.63 -30.44 -13.47
CA PRO A 399 7.45 -31.47 -14.10
C PRO A 399 7.95 -32.50 -13.08
N ALA A 400 7.82 -33.80 -13.39
CA ALA A 400 8.35 -34.87 -12.54
C ALA A 400 9.89 -34.85 -12.35
N THR A 401 10.59 -34.03 -13.14
CA THR A 401 12.03 -33.77 -13.01
C THR A 401 12.36 -32.75 -11.91
N VAL A 402 11.36 -32.10 -11.31
CA VAL A 402 11.53 -31.28 -10.10
C VAL A 402 11.51 -32.20 -8.88
N HIS A 403 12.63 -32.26 -8.16
CA HIS A 403 12.81 -33.13 -7.00
C HIS A 403 12.31 -32.45 -5.71
N ALA A 404 11.07 -31.98 -5.72
CA ALA A 404 10.40 -31.40 -4.57
C ALA A 404 8.88 -31.54 -4.69
N VAL A 405 8.20 -31.64 -3.55
CA VAL A 405 6.74 -31.48 -3.48
C VAL A 405 6.45 -30.01 -3.17
N LEU A 406 5.80 -29.32 -4.10
CA LEU A 406 5.38 -27.94 -3.89
C LEU A 406 4.19 -27.90 -2.93
N ARG A 407 4.18 -26.92 -2.03
CA ARG A 407 3.02 -26.63 -1.18
C ARG A 407 1.88 -26.07 -2.03
N PRO A 408 0.60 -26.13 -1.59
CA PRO A 408 -0.54 -25.65 -2.39
C PRO A 408 -0.36 -24.22 -2.91
N TYR A 409 0.08 -23.29 -2.07
CA TYR A 409 0.34 -21.92 -2.52
C TYR A 409 1.49 -21.89 -3.56
N GLN A 410 2.56 -22.67 -3.39
CA GLN A 410 3.66 -22.72 -4.36
C GLN A 410 3.20 -23.28 -5.71
N GLU A 411 2.27 -24.24 -5.73
CA GLU A 411 1.66 -24.74 -6.96
C GLU A 411 0.80 -23.68 -7.66
N THR A 412 0.03 -22.89 -6.89
CA THR A 412 -0.71 -21.74 -7.42
C THR A 412 0.25 -20.70 -8.04
N GLY A 413 1.35 -20.39 -7.35
CA GLY A 413 2.34 -19.44 -7.85
C GLY A 413 3.11 -19.96 -9.08
N PHE A 414 3.45 -21.25 -9.11
CA PHE A 414 3.98 -21.91 -10.31
C PHE A 414 2.99 -21.84 -11.49
N THR A 415 1.71 -22.09 -11.24
CA THR A 415 0.64 -22.02 -12.26
C THR A 415 0.47 -20.59 -12.77
N TRP A 416 0.52 -19.60 -11.88
CA TRP A 416 0.50 -18.18 -12.24
C TRP A 416 1.70 -17.81 -13.12
N LEU A 417 2.92 -18.18 -12.73
CA LEU A 417 4.14 -17.95 -13.53
C LEU A 417 4.04 -18.58 -14.93
N GLN A 418 3.57 -19.83 -15.02
CA GLN A 418 3.36 -20.50 -16.32
C GLN A 418 2.32 -19.81 -17.18
N THR A 419 1.28 -19.24 -16.57
CA THR A 419 0.22 -18.53 -17.30
C THR A 419 0.73 -17.19 -17.81
N MET A 420 1.33 -16.38 -16.93
CA MET A 420 1.91 -15.08 -17.27
C MET A 420 3.02 -15.19 -18.32
N GLY A 421 3.90 -16.19 -18.18
CA GLY A 421 4.95 -16.46 -19.16
C GLY A 421 4.42 -16.82 -20.55
N LYS A 422 3.35 -17.64 -20.64
CA LYS A 422 2.68 -17.94 -21.93
C LYS A 422 2.07 -16.71 -22.58
N LEU A 423 1.64 -15.76 -21.76
CA LEU A 423 1.03 -14.51 -22.18
C LEU A 423 2.07 -13.43 -22.52
N GLY A 424 3.37 -13.69 -22.30
CA GLY A 424 4.43 -12.71 -22.56
C GLY A 424 4.48 -11.55 -21.58
N PHE A 425 3.84 -11.65 -20.41
CA PHE A 425 3.86 -10.60 -19.40
C PHE A 425 5.06 -10.73 -18.45
N GLY A 426 5.58 -9.58 -18.04
CA GLY A 426 6.51 -9.48 -16.92
C GLY A 426 5.83 -9.81 -15.60
N MET A 427 6.55 -10.51 -14.73
CA MET A 427 6.05 -11.08 -13.48
C MET A 427 6.82 -10.57 -12.27
N CYS A 428 6.13 -10.09 -11.24
CA CYS A 428 6.70 -9.80 -9.93
C CYS A 428 6.27 -10.87 -8.92
N LEU A 429 7.21 -11.72 -8.48
CA LEU A 429 6.98 -12.66 -7.40
C LEU A 429 7.44 -12.05 -6.08
N ALA A 430 6.45 -11.58 -5.32
CA ALA A 430 6.63 -10.74 -4.15
C ALA A 430 6.25 -11.43 -2.83
N ASP A 431 6.23 -12.77 -2.81
CA ASP A 431 6.02 -13.54 -1.58
C ASP A 431 7.02 -13.16 -0.48
N ASP A 432 6.59 -13.16 0.78
CA ASP A 432 7.48 -12.97 1.92
C ASP A 432 8.71 -13.87 1.88
N MET A 433 9.82 -13.33 2.36
CA MET A 433 11.09 -14.06 2.38
C MET A 433 10.95 -15.34 3.20
N GLY A 434 11.14 -16.48 2.55
CA GLY A 434 11.03 -17.78 3.19
C GLY A 434 9.92 -18.66 2.65
N LEU A 435 8.96 -18.10 1.90
CA LEU A 435 7.89 -18.86 1.25
C LEU A 435 8.34 -19.73 0.07
N GLY A 436 9.63 -19.71 -0.29
CA GLY A 436 10.21 -20.58 -1.32
C GLY A 436 10.01 -20.04 -2.74
N LYS A 437 10.25 -18.74 -2.96
CA LYS A 437 10.23 -18.11 -4.30
C LYS A 437 11.19 -18.81 -5.27
N THR A 438 12.41 -19.13 -4.82
CA THR A 438 13.44 -19.80 -5.61
C THR A 438 12.94 -21.14 -6.17
N LEU A 439 12.33 -21.99 -5.34
CA LEU A 439 11.73 -23.26 -5.78
C LEU A 439 10.64 -23.06 -6.85
N GLN A 440 9.76 -22.07 -6.68
CA GLN A 440 8.71 -21.76 -7.67
C GLN A 440 9.32 -21.36 -9.03
N ILE A 441 10.40 -20.55 -9.01
CA ILE A 441 11.14 -20.16 -10.20
C ILE A 441 11.85 -21.36 -10.83
N LEU A 442 12.51 -22.22 -10.05
CA LEU A 442 13.17 -23.42 -10.59
C LEU A 442 12.17 -24.37 -11.25
N ALA A 443 10.99 -24.57 -10.66
CA ALA A 443 9.92 -25.36 -11.28
C ALA A 443 9.43 -24.73 -12.60
N TYR A 444 9.31 -23.39 -12.64
CA TYR A 444 8.98 -22.64 -13.84
C TYR A 444 10.04 -22.81 -14.95
N LEU A 445 11.32 -22.65 -14.59
CA LEU A 445 12.46 -22.80 -15.50
C LEU A 445 12.62 -24.22 -16.02
N GLU A 446 12.41 -25.23 -15.19
CA GLU A 446 12.46 -26.64 -15.61
C GLU A 446 11.38 -26.95 -16.65
N THR A 447 10.21 -26.33 -16.54
CA THR A 447 9.16 -26.45 -17.56
C THR A 447 9.58 -25.78 -18.87
N MET A 448 10.23 -24.61 -18.79
CA MET A 448 10.75 -23.89 -19.97
C MET A 448 11.84 -24.72 -20.69
N ARG A 449 12.84 -25.19 -19.94
CA ARG A 449 13.95 -26.02 -20.46
C ARG A 449 13.46 -27.26 -21.20
N ARG A 450 12.38 -27.88 -20.71
CA ARG A 450 11.79 -29.08 -21.33
C ARG A 450 11.02 -28.79 -22.61
N LYS A 451 10.45 -27.60 -22.73
CA LYS A 451 9.67 -27.18 -23.91
C LYS A 451 10.57 -26.64 -25.02
N ASP A 452 11.59 -25.87 -24.65
CA ASP A 452 12.49 -25.21 -25.59
C ASP A 452 13.94 -25.48 -25.18
N LYS A 453 14.66 -26.24 -26.04
CA LYS A 453 16.08 -26.56 -25.83
C LYS A 453 17.01 -25.40 -26.17
N GLN A 454 16.53 -24.40 -26.92
CA GLN A 454 17.28 -23.19 -27.27
C GLN A 454 17.04 -22.06 -26.27
N ALA A 455 16.15 -22.27 -25.30
CA ALA A 455 15.86 -21.28 -24.28
C ALA A 455 17.11 -20.95 -23.47
N ALA A 456 17.30 -19.67 -23.22
CA ALA A 456 18.42 -19.16 -22.45
C ALA A 456 17.96 -18.14 -21.41
N VAL A 457 18.41 -18.34 -20.18
CA VAL A 457 17.94 -17.58 -19.01
C VAL A 457 19.10 -16.86 -18.36
N LEU A 458 18.92 -15.57 -18.06
CA LEU A 458 19.84 -14.79 -17.26
C LEU A 458 19.23 -14.51 -15.90
N LEU A 459 19.89 -14.95 -14.84
CA LEU A 459 19.55 -14.68 -13.45
C LEU A 459 20.58 -13.73 -12.84
N ILE A 460 20.11 -12.57 -12.37
CA ILE A 460 20.93 -11.58 -11.70
C ILE A 460 20.54 -11.58 -10.22
N VAL A 461 21.50 -11.86 -9.35
CA VAL A 461 21.31 -11.98 -7.89
C VAL A 461 22.29 -11.08 -7.14
N PRO A 462 22.07 -10.75 -5.86
CA PRO A 462 23.13 -10.30 -4.98
C PRO A 462 24.26 -11.33 -4.95
N ALA A 463 25.51 -10.89 -4.86
CA ALA A 463 26.71 -11.78 -4.92
C ALA A 463 26.72 -12.92 -3.88
N SER A 464 25.86 -12.78 -2.91
CA SER A 464 25.85 -13.50 -1.68
C SER A 464 24.77 -14.60 -1.69
N LEU A 465 23.81 -14.49 -2.61
CA LEU A 465 22.81 -15.49 -2.96
C LEU A 465 23.30 -16.54 -3.97
N LEU A 466 24.47 -16.34 -4.58
CA LEU A 466 25.03 -17.24 -5.62
C LEU A 466 25.08 -18.71 -5.15
N GLY A 467 25.65 -18.96 -3.97
CA GLY A 467 25.79 -20.32 -3.43
C GLY A 467 24.45 -20.94 -3.01
N ASN A 468 23.46 -20.13 -2.64
CA ASN A 468 22.12 -20.65 -2.33
C ASN A 468 21.42 -21.12 -3.61
N TRP A 469 21.50 -20.33 -4.69
CA TRP A 469 20.95 -20.71 -5.98
C TRP A 469 21.60 -21.98 -6.55
N GLU A 470 22.93 -22.08 -6.48
CA GLU A 470 23.69 -23.28 -6.86
C GLU A 470 23.14 -24.53 -6.16
N LYS A 471 23.05 -24.51 -4.83
CA LYS A 471 22.50 -25.61 -4.03
C LYS A 471 21.05 -25.95 -4.35
N GLU A 472 20.19 -24.94 -4.51
CA GLU A 472 18.78 -25.17 -4.80
C GLU A 472 18.59 -25.77 -6.21
N ILE A 473 19.40 -25.37 -7.19
CA ILE A 473 19.40 -25.96 -8.53
C ILE A 473 19.83 -27.43 -8.46
N GLU A 474 20.94 -27.73 -7.80
CA GLU A 474 21.45 -29.10 -7.65
C GLU A 474 20.46 -30.00 -6.91
N ARG A 475 19.80 -29.46 -5.87
CA ARG A 475 18.83 -30.19 -5.06
C ARG A 475 17.52 -30.44 -5.80
N PHE A 476 16.92 -29.40 -6.38
CA PHE A 476 15.55 -29.45 -6.88
C PHE A 476 15.46 -29.70 -8.38
N THR A 477 16.46 -29.31 -9.17
CA THR A 477 16.47 -29.44 -10.63
C THR A 477 17.84 -29.89 -11.15
N PRO A 478 18.35 -31.07 -10.76
CA PRO A 478 19.71 -31.51 -11.09
C PRO A 478 19.99 -31.68 -12.59
N ARG A 479 18.94 -31.72 -13.43
CA ARG A 479 19.04 -31.80 -14.90
C ARG A 479 19.14 -30.43 -15.58
N LEU A 480 19.05 -29.34 -14.82
CA LEU A 480 19.13 -27.98 -15.32
C LEU A 480 20.60 -27.55 -15.34
N SER A 481 21.14 -27.33 -16.54
CA SER A 481 22.53 -26.89 -16.68
C SER A 481 22.65 -25.39 -16.43
N PHE A 482 23.69 -24.99 -15.67
CA PHE A 482 23.92 -23.60 -15.33
C PHE A 482 25.40 -23.21 -15.36
N THR A 483 25.68 -21.91 -15.45
CA THR A 483 27.02 -21.33 -15.34
C THR A 483 26.97 -20.07 -14.49
N ILE A 484 27.95 -19.89 -13.60
CA ILE A 484 28.08 -18.71 -12.75
C ILE A 484 29.16 -17.78 -13.29
N LEU A 485 28.79 -16.55 -13.64
CA LEU A 485 29.71 -15.50 -14.06
C LEU A 485 30.09 -14.61 -12.88
N HIS A 486 31.07 -15.07 -12.11
CA HIS A 486 31.61 -14.32 -10.97
C HIS A 486 33.08 -14.67 -10.73
N GLY A 487 33.83 -13.77 -10.08
CA GLY A 487 35.19 -14.07 -9.61
C GLY A 487 36.32 -14.00 -10.66
N HIS A 488 36.03 -13.65 -11.91
CA HIS A 488 37.04 -13.50 -12.97
C HIS A 488 36.97 -12.12 -13.65
N THR A 489 37.97 -11.80 -14.49
CA THR A 489 37.96 -10.56 -15.27
C THR A 489 36.84 -10.55 -16.31
N ALA A 490 36.37 -9.37 -16.72
CA ALA A 490 35.30 -9.24 -17.70
C ALA A 490 35.65 -9.94 -19.04
N ALA A 491 36.91 -9.87 -19.48
CA ALA A 491 37.38 -10.54 -20.69
C ALA A 491 37.28 -12.08 -20.56
N THR A 492 37.75 -12.64 -19.44
CA THR A 492 37.67 -14.08 -19.17
C THR A 492 36.23 -14.58 -19.12
N LEU A 493 35.34 -13.83 -18.45
CA LEU A 493 33.92 -14.18 -18.37
C LEU A 493 33.22 -14.09 -19.73
N THR A 494 33.62 -13.15 -20.57
CA THR A 494 33.09 -13.02 -21.93
C THR A 494 33.49 -14.22 -22.79
N ASP A 495 34.75 -14.66 -22.70
CA ASP A 495 35.24 -15.85 -23.40
C ASP A 495 34.56 -17.15 -22.90
N MET A 496 34.37 -17.30 -21.58
CA MET A 496 33.61 -18.42 -21.02
C MET A 496 32.19 -18.51 -21.61
N LEU A 497 31.53 -17.36 -21.72
CA LEU A 497 30.16 -17.28 -22.22
C LEU A 497 30.07 -17.52 -23.73
N ALA A 498 31.09 -17.13 -24.49
CA ALA A 498 31.20 -17.39 -25.92
C ALA A 498 31.47 -18.88 -26.25
N LYS A 499 32.24 -19.58 -25.39
CA LYS A 499 32.60 -20.99 -25.60
C LYS A 499 31.45 -21.96 -25.41
N LYS A 500 30.63 -21.76 -24.38
CA LYS A 500 29.50 -22.66 -24.08
C LYS A 500 28.39 -21.90 -23.36
N ARG A 501 27.22 -21.84 -23.99
CA ARG A 501 26.02 -21.27 -23.39
C ARG A 501 25.21 -22.38 -22.71
N GLU A 502 25.21 -22.37 -21.39
CA GLU A 502 24.31 -23.21 -20.61
C GLU A 502 22.89 -22.60 -20.59
N PHE A 503 21.89 -23.42 -20.24
CA PHE A 503 20.49 -22.99 -20.16
C PHE A 503 20.31 -21.80 -19.19
N LEU A 504 20.93 -21.87 -18.01
CA LEU A 504 20.87 -20.82 -16.98
C LEU A 504 22.24 -20.16 -16.76
N THR A 505 22.31 -18.86 -16.98
CA THR A 505 23.48 -18.04 -16.64
C THR A 505 23.17 -17.22 -15.39
N ILE A 506 23.99 -17.35 -14.35
CA ILE A 506 23.82 -16.64 -13.07
C ILE A 506 24.94 -15.62 -12.91
N THR A 507 24.62 -14.38 -12.57
CA THR A 507 25.63 -13.34 -12.30
C THR A 507 25.16 -12.39 -11.21
N THR A 508 25.99 -11.40 -10.87
CA THR A 508 25.68 -10.41 -9.86
C THR A 508 25.30 -9.07 -10.48
N TYR A 509 24.51 -8.26 -9.77
CA TYR A 509 24.17 -6.89 -10.21
C TYR A 509 25.39 -6.04 -10.59
N GLY A 510 26.50 -6.18 -9.85
CA GLY A 510 27.74 -5.49 -10.16
C GLY A 510 28.42 -6.02 -11.43
N MET A 511 28.38 -7.33 -11.66
CA MET A 511 28.97 -7.96 -12.85
C MET A 511 28.13 -7.71 -14.10
N ALA A 512 26.81 -7.78 -13.99
CA ALA A 512 25.90 -7.50 -15.10
C ALA A 512 26.13 -6.10 -15.70
N ALA A 513 26.39 -5.11 -14.85
CA ALA A 513 26.71 -3.75 -15.28
C ALA A 513 28.08 -3.62 -15.98
N ARG A 514 28.99 -4.58 -15.77
CA ARG A 514 30.38 -4.58 -16.28
C ARG A 514 30.58 -5.51 -17.49
N LEU A 515 29.58 -6.29 -17.89
CA LEU A 515 29.65 -7.27 -18.97
C LEU A 515 28.77 -6.82 -20.15
N PRO A 516 29.30 -6.03 -21.12
CA PRO A 516 28.54 -5.56 -22.27
C PRO A 516 27.96 -6.69 -23.13
N VAL A 517 28.64 -7.85 -23.17
CA VAL A 517 28.19 -9.03 -23.92
C VAL A 517 26.76 -9.45 -23.55
N LEU A 518 26.34 -9.26 -22.30
CA LEU A 518 25.00 -9.63 -21.85
C LEU A 518 23.90 -8.82 -22.55
N GLN A 519 24.18 -7.59 -22.98
CA GLN A 519 23.26 -6.72 -23.73
C GLN A 519 23.21 -7.06 -25.23
N GLN A 520 24.25 -7.70 -25.75
CA GLN A 520 24.34 -8.09 -27.16
C GLN A 520 23.60 -9.40 -27.44
N MET A 521 23.21 -10.13 -26.40
CA MET A 521 22.51 -11.40 -26.50
C MET A 521 21.01 -11.23 -26.26
N THR A 522 20.24 -12.08 -26.94
CA THR A 522 18.81 -12.26 -26.68
C THR A 522 18.61 -13.36 -25.65
N TRP A 523 17.85 -13.04 -24.60
CA TRP A 523 17.49 -13.97 -23.54
C TRP A 523 16.01 -14.36 -23.66
N THR A 524 15.70 -15.63 -23.40
CA THR A 524 14.32 -16.08 -23.29
C THR A 524 13.69 -15.52 -22.02
N CYS A 525 14.45 -15.50 -20.93
CA CYS A 525 13.99 -14.97 -19.64
C CYS A 525 15.12 -14.23 -18.91
N LEU A 526 14.80 -13.06 -18.35
CA LEU A 526 15.67 -12.30 -17.45
C LEU A 526 15.02 -12.23 -16.06
N ILE A 527 15.72 -12.72 -15.05
CA ILE A 527 15.26 -12.81 -13.67
C ILE A 527 16.14 -11.94 -12.79
N LEU A 528 15.50 -11.09 -11.98
CA LEU A 528 16.15 -10.28 -10.96
C LEU A 528 15.71 -10.79 -9.58
N ASP A 529 16.63 -11.30 -8.80
CA ASP A 529 16.38 -11.65 -7.39
C ASP A 529 16.78 -10.48 -6.48
N GLU A 530 15.99 -10.17 -5.47
CA GLU A 530 16.13 -8.95 -4.66
C GLU A 530 16.08 -7.67 -5.52
N ALA A 531 15.00 -7.54 -6.30
CA ALA A 531 14.80 -6.49 -7.31
C ALA A 531 14.80 -5.06 -6.77
N GLN A 532 14.79 -4.83 -5.44
CA GLN A 532 15.04 -3.51 -4.84
C GLN A 532 16.39 -2.91 -5.27
N ALA A 533 17.33 -3.73 -5.75
CA ALA A 533 18.57 -3.26 -6.36
C ALA A 533 18.37 -2.30 -7.56
N ILE A 534 17.23 -2.36 -8.25
CA ILE A 534 16.91 -1.48 -9.41
C ILE A 534 15.90 -0.36 -9.09
N LYS A 535 15.68 -0.07 -7.80
CA LYS A 535 14.65 0.90 -7.38
C LYS A 535 14.86 2.31 -7.92
N ASN A 536 16.12 2.76 -7.95
CA ASN A 536 16.47 4.06 -8.50
C ASN A 536 16.58 3.99 -10.04
N PRO A 537 15.69 4.63 -10.81
CA PRO A 537 15.73 4.60 -12.27
C PRO A 537 16.91 5.38 -12.87
N ALA A 538 17.46 6.35 -12.14
CA ALA A 538 18.59 7.15 -12.60
C ALA A 538 19.94 6.40 -12.49
N ALA A 539 20.02 5.37 -11.65
CA ALA A 539 21.26 4.64 -11.39
C ALA A 539 21.81 3.95 -12.65
N ARG A 540 23.13 4.04 -12.87
CA ARG A 540 23.81 3.43 -14.02
C ARG A 540 23.54 1.93 -14.11
N GLN A 541 23.57 1.23 -12.98
CA GLN A 541 23.27 -0.20 -12.91
C GLN A 541 21.85 -0.53 -13.41
N THR A 542 20.83 0.20 -12.92
CA THR A 542 19.43 0.05 -13.37
C THR A 542 19.30 0.26 -14.87
N LYS A 543 19.88 1.35 -15.40
CA LYS A 543 19.86 1.64 -16.84
C LYS A 543 20.53 0.56 -17.67
N THR A 544 21.65 0.01 -17.21
CA THR A 544 22.37 -1.06 -17.92
C THR A 544 21.57 -2.36 -17.93
N ILE A 545 20.98 -2.74 -16.79
CA ILE A 545 20.19 -3.98 -16.68
C ILE A 545 18.93 -3.91 -17.54
N LYS A 546 18.22 -2.77 -17.54
CA LYS A 546 17.01 -2.57 -18.35
C LYS A 546 17.24 -2.61 -19.86
N LYS A 547 18.49 -2.39 -20.33
CA LYS A 547 18.87 -2.52 -21.74
C LYS A 547 19.05 -3.96 -22.21
N ILE A 548 19.11 -4.93 -21.30
CA ILE A 548 19.27 -6.34 -21.67
C ILE A 548 17.99 -6.82 -22.36
N GLN A 549 18.16 -7.42 -23.54
CA GLN A 549 17.06 -7.91 -24.35
C GLN A 549 16.55 -9.25 -23.81
N ALA A 550 15.29 -9.31 -23.39
CA ALA A 550 14.66 -10.52 -22.89
C ALA A 550 13.19 -10.60 -23.30
N ALA A 551 12.74 -11.79 -23.73
CA ALA A 551 11.34 -12.03 -24.10
C ALA A 551 10.42 -12.07 -22.87
N GLN A 552 10.90 -12.63 -21.76
CA GLN A 552 10.20 -12.66 -20.48
C GLN A 552 11.04 -12.01 -19.39
N ARG A 553 10.39 -11.35 -18.44
CA ARG A 553 11.06 -10.67 -17.32
C ARG A 553 10.40 -11.03 -16.00
N ILE A 554 11.23 -11.38 -15.02
CA ILE A 554 10.77 -11.74 -13.68
C ILE A 554 11.54 -10.91 -12.66
N ALA A 555 10.82 -10.33 -11.71
CA ALA A 555 11.39 -9.70 -10.52
C ALA A 555 10.95 -10.49 -9.30
N MET A 556 11.89 -10.80 -8.40
CA MET A 556 11.64 -11.38 -7.10
C MET A 556 12.01 -10.36 -6.03
N THR A 557 11.12 -10.15 -5.07
CA THR A 557 11.34 -9.19 -3.98
C THR A 557 10.55 -9.63 -2.74
N GLY A 558 10.99 -9.23 -1.54
CA GLY A 558 10.19 -9.35 -0.32
C GLY A 558 9.30 -8.14 -0.05
N THR A 559 9.59 -7.02 -0.71
CA THR A 559 8.95 -5.71 -0.50
C THR A 559 8.73 -5.07 -1.86
N PRO A 560 7.67 -5.45 -2.61
CA PRO A 560 7.50 -5.01 -3.99
C PRO A 560 7.23 -3.51 -4.14
N ILE A 561 6.73 -2.85 -3.09
CA ILE A 561 6.32 -1.46 -3.12
C ILE A 561 6.76 -0.82 -1.80
N GLU A 562 7.84 -0.03 -1.84
CA GLU A 562 8.19 0.92 -0.77
C GLU A 562 7.26 2.15 -0.88
N ASN A 563 7.19 3.03 0.14
CA ASN A 563 6.33 4.24 0.18
C ASN A 563 6.56 5.27 -0.97
N ASP A 564 7.37 4.95 -1.99
CA ASP A 564 7.68 5.78 -3.15
C ASP A 564 7.16 5.14 -4.46
N LEU A 565 6.19 5.81 -5.09
CA LEU A 565 5.63 5.41 -6.40
C LEU A 565 6.69 5.38 -7.52
N THR A 566 7.81 6.07 -7.37
CA THR A 566 8.94 6.02 -8.31
C THR A 566 9.58 4.64 -8.37
N ASN A 567 9.64 3.94 -7.23
CA ASN A 567 10.17 2.57 -7.17
C ASN A 567 9.25 1.59 -7.91
N LEU A 568 7.93 1.76 -7.72
CA LEU A 568 6.92 1.01 -8.48
C LEU A 568 7.09 1.25 -9.98
N TRP A 569 7.26 2.51 -10.40
CA TRP A 569 7.51 2.84 -11.80
C TRP A 569 8.77 2.16 -12.34
N SER A 570 9.88 2.23 -11.59
CA SER A 570 11.14 1.61 -12.03
C SER A 570 11.00 0.09 -12.19
N LEU A 571 10.28 -0.57 -11.28
CA LEU A 571 10.00 -2.00 -11.35
C LEU A 571 9.15 -2.35 -12.58
N PHE A 572 8.09 -1.60 -12.85
CA PHE A 572 7.21 -1.85 -14.00
C PHE A 572 7.84 -1.48 -15.33
N ASP A 573 8.71 -0.47 -15.37
CA ASP A 573 9.51 -0.15 -16.54
C ASP A 573 10.49 -1.30 -16.88
N PHE A 574 10.96 -2.04 -15.87
CA PHE A 574 11.66 -3.31 -16.10
C PHE A 574 10.72 -4.42 -16.58
N LEU A 575 9.65 -4.72 -15.84
CA LEU A 575 8.77 -5.87 -16.13
C LEU A 575 8.05 -5.72 -17.47
N ASN A 576 7.37 -4.59 -17.65
CA ASN A 576 6.37 -4.31 -18.66
C ASN A 576 6.56 -2.89 -19.21
N GLN A 577 7.65 -2.68 -19.94
CA GLN A 577 8.04 -1.38 -20.47
C GLN A 577 6.89 -0.70 -21.22
N GLY A 578 6.64 0.57 -20.90
CA GLY A 578 5.56 1.38 -21.50
C GLY A 578 4.19 1.24 -20.84
N LEU A 579 3.95 0.27 -19.95
CA LEU A 579 2.65 0.13 -19.26
C LEU A 579 2.29 1.38 -18.46
N LEU A 580 3.25 1.93 -17.72
CA LEU A 580 3.06 3.15 -16.91
C LEU A 580 3.48 4.44 -17.64
N GLY A 581 3.72 4.37 -18.95
CA GLY A 581 4.26 5.48 -19.73
C GLY A 581 5.70 5.86 -19.34
N THR A 582 6.11 7.06 -19.74
CA THR A 582 7.46 7.59 -19.42
C THR A 582 7.56 8.00 -17.95
N ALA A 583 8.79 8.13 -17.42
CA ALA A 583 9.02 8.59 -16.05
C ALA A 583 8.38 9.97 -15.78
N ALA A 584 8.39 10.86 -16.78
CA ALA A 584 7.80 12.19 -16.68
C ALA A 584 6.26 12.15 -16.65
N GLU A 585 5.64 11.32 -17.51
CA GLU A 585 4.20 11.10 -17.52
C GLU A 585 3.71 10.52 -16.20
N PHE A 586 4.39 9.48 -15.70
CA PHE A 586 4.03 8.84 -14.45
C PHE A 586 4.22 9.77 -13.26
N LYS A 587 5.30 10.57 -13.23
CA LYS A 587 5.50 11.57 -12.17
C LYS A 587 4.37 12.61 -12.13
N ARG A 588 3.90 13.05 -13.30
CA ARG A 588 2.75 13.96 -13.41
C ARG A 588 1.45 13.30 -12.95
N PHE A 589 1.22 12.02 -13.29
CA PHE A 589 0.08 11.26 -12.79
C PHE A 589 0.13 11.10 -11.27
N ALA A 590 1.27 10.66 -10.73
CA ALA A 590 1.48 10.48 -9.29
C ALA A 590 1.28 11.78 -8.50
N GLY A 591 1.73 12.91 -9.03
CA GLY A 591 1.54 14.23 -8.41
C GLY A 591 0.08 14.71 -8.36
N LYS A 592 -0.86 14.08 -9.10
CA LYS A 592 -2.29 14.39 -9.05
C LYS A 592 -3.07 13.48 -8.08
N LEU A 593 -2.47 12.39 -7.60
CA LEU A 593 -3.17 11.39 -6.79
C LEU A 593 -3.62 11.92 -5.43
N SER A 594 -2.97 12.95 -4.89
CA SER A 594 -3.42 13.63 -3.67
C SER A 594 -4.79 14.29 -3.85
N ASN A 595 -5.02 14.91 -5.01
CA ASN A 595 -6.26 15.63 -5.30
C ASN A 595 -7.33 14.72 -5.91
N HIS A 596 -6.93 13.57 -6.44
CA HIS A 596 -7.78 12.57 -7.08
C HIS A 596 -7.47 11.16 -6.54
N PRO A 597 -7.84 10.87 -5.28
CA PRO A 597 -7.50 9.61 -4.61
C PRO A 597 -8.00 8.35 -5.34
N GLU A 598 -9.09 8.46 -6.11
CA GLU A 598 -9.61 7.39 -6.98
C GLU A 598 -8.59 6.93 -8.04
N GLY A 599 -7.54 7.72 -8.30
CA GLY A 599 -6.41 7.31 -9.11
C GLY A 599 -5.58 6.16 -8.51
N TYR A 600 -5.58 5.97 -7.18
CA TYR A 600 -4.87 4.86 -6.54
C TYR A 600 -5.48 3.51 -6.91
N GLY A 601 -6.81 3.40 -6.88
CA GLY A 601 -7.54 2.20 -7.27
C GLY A 601 -7.28 1.84 -8.73
N ARG A 602 -7.27 2.84 -9.61
CA ARG A 602 -6.92 2.67 -11.03
C ARG A 602 -5.49 2.17 -11.22
N LEU A 603 -4.53 2.74 -10.49
CA LEU A 603 -3.13 2.28 -10.52
C LEU A 603 -3.00 0.85 -9.98
N LYS A 604 -3.61 0.54 -8.83
CA LYS A 604 -3.63 -0.81 -8.22
C LYS A 604 -4.23 -1.84 -9.16
N HIS A 605 -5.37 -1.53 -9.77
CA HIS A 605 -6.03 -2.42 -10.73
C HIS A 605 -5.13 -2.73 -11.93
N MET A 606 -4.37 -1.74 -12.42
CA MET A 606 -3.45 -1.91 -13.54
C MET A 606 -2.21 -2.73 -13.18
N VAL A 607 -1.64 -2.58 -11.99
CA VAL A 607 -0.37 -3.24 -11.62
C VAL A 607 -0.55 -4.60 -10.94
N SER A 608 -1.63 -4.79 -10.19
CA SER A 608 -1.90 -6.00 -9.39
C SER A 608 -1.85 -7.31 -10.20
N PRO A 609 -2.37 -7.40 -11.44
CA PRO A 609 -2.31 -8.63 -12.24
C PRO A 609 -0.89 -9.18 -12.44
N PHE A 610 0.12 -8.30 -12.37
CA PHE A 610 1.52 -8.60 -12.60
C PHE A 610 2.31 -8.86 -11.31
N ILE A 611 1.68 -8.76 -10.13
CA ILE A 611 2.30 -8.94 -8.82
C ILE A 611 1.60 -10.05 -8.07
N LEU A 612 2.32 -11.12 -7.75
CA LEU A 612 1.87 -12.15 -6.83
C LEU A 612 2.56 -11.96 -5.48
N ARG A 613 1.81 -11.55 -4.44
CA ARG A 613 2.31 -11.34 -3.07
C ARG A 613 1.50 -12.16 -2.08
N ARG A 614 2.20 -12.83 -1.15
CA ARG A 614 1.63 -13.59 -0.04
C ARG A 614 2.48 -13.38 1.21
N LEU A 615 1.82 -13.25 2.36
CA LEU A 615 2.46 -12.99 3.64
C LEU A 615 2.63 -14.28 4.47
N LYS A 616 3.64 -14.34 5.35
CA LYS A 616 3.79 -15.45 6.31
C LYS A 616 2.68 -15.50 7.36
N THR A 617 2.16 -14.33 7.72
CA THR A 617 1.06 -14.15 8.68
C THR A 617 -0.28 -14.60 8.13
N ASP A 618 -0.37 -14.81 6.82
CA ASP A 618 -1.57 -15.33 6.18
C ASP A 618 -1.74 -16.82 6.52
N LYS A 619 -2.68 -17.11 7.41
CA LYS A 619 -3.03 -18.47 7.85
C LYS A 619 -3.60 -19.34 6.72
N THR A 620 -4.00 -18.75 5.59
CA THR A 620 -4.37 -19.51 4.38
C THR A 620 -3.14 -20.03 3.63
N VAL A 621 -1.98 -19.39 3.81
CA VAL A 621 -0.71 -19.70 3.14
C VAL A 621 0.19 -20.60 4.01
N ILE A 622 0.32 -20.30 5.30
CA ILE A 622 1.09 -21.11 6.25
C ILE A 622 0.27 -21.38 7.52
N ARG A 623 -0.02 -22.66 7.80
CA ARG A 623 -0.70 -23.09 9.03
C ARG A 623 0.24 -23.51 10.16
N ASP A 624 1.49 -23.85 9.82
CA ASP A 624 2.41 -24.61 10.68
C ASP A 624 3.74 -23.89 11.01
N LEU A 625 3.86 -22.57 10.80
CA LEU A 625 5.08 -21.85 11.19
C LEU A 625 5.05 -21.66 12.73
N PRO A 626 6.08 -22.08 13.47
CA PRO A 626 6.18 -21.85 14.92
C PRO A 626 6.24 -20.35 15.24
N GLU A 627 6.06 -19.96 16.51
CA GLU A 627 6.01 -18.54 16.88
C GLU A 627 7.41 -17.89 16.86
N LYS A 628 7.45 -16.59 16.52
CA LYS A 628 8.65 -15.75 16.66
C LYS A 628 8.46 -14.84 17.86
N LEU A 629 9.34 -14.95 18.83
CA LEU A 629 9.33 -14.13 20.05
C LEU A 629 10.53 -13.18 20.01
N GLU A 630 10.27 -11.87 20.04
CA GLU A 630 11.31 -10.86 20.11
C GLU A 630 11.37 -10.24 21.50
N GLN A 631 12.57 -10.16 22.06
CA GLN A 631 12.85 -9.58 23.38
C GLN A 631 14.02 -8.60 23.28
N ILE A 632 13.88 -7.48 24.00
CA ILE A 632 14.93 -6.49 24.15
C ILE A 632 15.58 -6.71 25.53
N ASP A 633 16.89 -6.92 25.53
CA ASP A 633 17.67 -7.18 26.73
C ASP A 633 18.50 -5.92 27.05
N TYR A 634 18.05 -5.17 28.06
CA TYR A 634 18.72 -3.95 28.51
C TYR A 634 19.93 -4.29 29.41
N ILE A 635 21.07 -3.70 29.09
CA ILE A 635 22.38 -4.06 29.65
C ILE A 635 23.04 -2.84 30.27
N GLN A 636 23.52 -2.99 31.50
CA GLN A 636 24.27 -1.93 32.18
C GLN A 636 25.72 -1.89 31.68
N LEU A 637 26.26 -0.69 31.49
CA LEU A 637 27.67 -0.50 31.16
C LEU A 637 28.57 -0.77 32.37
N THR A 638 29.75 -1.36 32.15
CA THR A 638 30.77 -1.49 33.19
C THR A 638 31.38 -0.14 33.55
N LYS A 639 32.07 -0.06 34.69
CA LYS A 639 32.78 1.17 35.10
C LYS A 639 33.77 1.66 34.03
N LYS A 640 34.49 0.74 33.38
CA LYS A 640 35.44 1.06 32.31
C LYS A 640 34.71 1.66 31.09
N GLN A 641 33.58 1.07 30.70
CA GLN A 641 32.74 1.58 29.61
C GLN A 641 32.17 2.97 29.94
N VAL A 642 31.65 3.19 31.15
CA VAL A 642 31.09 4.49 31.56
C VAL A 642 32.13 5.61 31.49
N ILE A 643 33.35 5.36 31.96
CA ILE A 643 34.44 6.35 31.92
C ILE A 643 34.80 6.72 30.48
N LEU A 644 35.00 5.72 29.62
CA LEU A 644 35.35 5.94 28.20
C LEU A 644 34.21 6.65 27.45
N TYR A 645 32.97 6.23 27.71
CA TYR A 645 31.78 6.79 27.08
C TYR A 645 31.63 8.28 27.42
N ARG A 646 31.69 8.64 28.70
CA ARG A 646 31.60 10.04 29.15
C ARG A 646 32.74 10.89 28.59
N LYS A 647 33.97 10.37 28.58
CA LYS A 647 35.12 11.06 28.00
C LYS A 647 34.89 11.36 26.50
N GLN A 648 34.40 10.38 25.75
CA GLN A 648 34.18 10.54 24.31
C GLN A 648 33.06 11.55 23.98
N VAL A 649 32.03 11.63 24.83
CA VAL A 649 30.97 12.66 24.70
C VAL A 649 31.51 14.05 25.03
N ALA A 650 32.33 14.20 26.07
CA ALA A 650 32.94 15.49 26.41
C ALA A 650 33.88 15.99 25.29
N GLU A 651 34.69 15.11 24.70
CA GLU A 651 35.52 15.45 23.54
C GLU A 651 34.71 15.88 22.30
N LEU A 652 33.49 15.33 22.13
CA LEU A 652 32.60 15.75 21.06
C LEU A 652 32.04 17.16 21.33
N GLU A 653 31.62 17.43 22.57
CA GLU A 653 31.10 18.74 22.99
C GLU A 653 32.11 19.86 22.73
N GLU A 654 33.39 19.65 23.09
CA GLU A 654 34.47 20.62 22.79
C GLU A 654 34.64 20.86 21.28
N LYS A 655 34.62 19.80 20.47
CA LYS A 655 34.88 19.89 19.02
C LYS A 655 33.70 20.44 18.23
N LEU A 656 32.46 20.21 18.67
CA LEU A 656 31.26 20.74 18.02
C LEU A 656 31.24 22.27 18.01
N SER A 657 31.74 22.91 19.08
CA SER A 657 31.79 24.37 19.20
C SER A 657 32.60 25.10 18.12
N CYS A 658 33.47 24.38 17.41
CA CYS A 658 34.42 24.94 16.44
C CYS A 658 34.24 24.38 15.00
N THR A 659 33.22 23.55 14.75
CA THR A 659 33.12 22.76 13.51
C THR A 659 31.75 22.89 12.84
N ASP A 660 31.72 23.29 11.57
CA ASP A 660 30.48 23.49 10.80
C ASP A 660 30.38 22.61 9.53
N GLY A 661 29.15 22.52 8.98
CA GLY A 661 28.92 21.95 7.66
C GLY A 661 29.24 20.46 7.54
N MET A 662 30.00 20.07 6.49
CA MET A 662 30.30 18.66 6.18
C MET A 662 31.26 18.03 7.21
N GLU A 663 32.16 18.82 7.79
CA GLU A 663 33.11 18.38 8.80
C GLU A 663 32.39 17.98 10.10
N ARG A 664 31.37 18.76 10.52
CA ARG A 664 30.48 18.43 11.63
C ARG A 664 29.81 17.07 11.43
N ARG A 665 29.22 16.83 10.25
CA ARG A 665 28.56 15.55 9.94
C ARG A 665 29.52 14.36 10.05
N GLY A 666 30.76 14.52 9.57
CA GLY A 666 31.80 13.50 9.69
C GLY A 666 32.17 13.20 11.14
N LEU A 667 32.36 14.24 11.96
CA LEU A 667 32.69 14.13 13.38
C LEU A 667 31.60 13.39 14.18
N VAL A 668 30.33 13.71 13.92
CA VAL A 668 29.18 13.08 14.59
C VAL A 668 29.09 11.60 14.26
N LEU A 669 29.19 11.21 12.98
CA LEU A 669 29.16 9.80 12.56
C LEU A 669 30.33 8.99 13.13
N ALA A 670 31.52 9.60 13.16
CA ALA A 670 32.70 8.98 13.76
C ALA A 670 32.50 8.74 15.27
N THR A 671 31.90 9.71 15.97
CA THR A 671 31.64 9.61 17.40
C THR A 671 30.59 8.56 17.73
N ILE A 672 29.47 8.51 17.00
CA ILE A 672 28.46 7.44 17.17
C ILE A 672 29.10 6.06 16.99
N THR A 673 29.95 5.91 15.98
CA THR A 673 30.67 4.65 15.75
C THR A 673 31.52 4.26 16.96
N LYS A 674 32.27 5.22 17.53
CA LYS A 674 33.08 5.02 18.72
C LYS A 674 32.24 4.68 19.96
N LEU A 675 31.14 5.39 20.19
CA LEU A 675 30.23 5.13 21.31
C LEU A 675 29.66 3.72 21.24
N LYS A 676 29.25 3.26 20.05
CA LYS A 676 28.78 1.88 19.84
C LYS A 676 29.88 0.85 20.04
N GLN A 677 31.11 1.13 19.62
CA GLN A 677 32.27 0.27 19.94
C GLN A 677 32.50 0.18 21.46
N ILE A 678 32.39 1.30 22.20
CA ILE A 678 32.50 1.30 23.67
C ILE A 678 31.38 0.45 24.29
N CYS A 679 30.13 0.56 23.81
CA CYS A 679 29.00 -0.24 24.28
C CYS A 679 29.22 -1.75 24.06
N ASN A 680 29.90 -2.12 22.97
CA ASN A 680 30.27 -3.49 22.67
C ASN A 680 31.42 -3.99 23.56
N HIS A 681 32.54 -3.29 23.56
CA HIS A 681 33.69 -3.59 24.42
C HIS A 681 34.69 -2.41 24.46
N PRO A 682 35.21 -2.01 25.64
CA PRO A 682 36.25 -0.98 25.77
C PRO A 682 37.44 -1.16 24.81
N ASP A 683 37.95 -2.38 24.75
CA ASP A 683 39.12 -2.73 23.94
C ASP A 683 38.86 -2.64 22.42
N GLN A 684 37.60 -2.76 21.99
CA GLN A 684 37.22 -2.50 20.59
C GLN A 684 37.46 -1.04 20.22
N PHE A 685 37.11 -0.12 21.12
CA PHE A 685 37.35 1.31 20.95
C PHE A 685 38.83 1.67 21.09
N LEU A 686 39.55 1.05 22.03
CA LEU A 686 40.97 1.30 22.28
C LEU A 686 41.90 0.65 21.25
N GLY A 687 41.39 -0.27 20.41
CA GLY A 687 42.19 -1.04 19.46
C GLY A 687 43.11 -2.06 20.12
N GLN A 688 42.72 -2.55 21.31
CA GLN A 688 43.45 -3.58 22.07
C GLN A 688 42.92 -4.98 21.72
N SER A 689 43.61 -6.03 22.15
CA SER A 689 43.29 -7.42 21.78
C SER A 689 42.91 -8.31 22.97
N ASP A 690 42.76 -7.74 24.17
CA ASP A 690 42.53 -8.50 25.40
C ASP A 690 41.06 -8.94 25.55
N PHE A 691 40.09 -8.07 25.19
CA PHE A 691 38.64 -8.34 25.20
C PHE A 691 38.15 -9.07 26.46
N ALA A 692 38.61 -8.61 27.63
CA ALA A 692 38.30 -9.24 28.91
C ALA A 692 36.78 -9.22 29.19
N PRO A 693 36.11 -10.37 29.38
CA PRO A 693 34.65 -10.41 29.48
C PRO A 693 34.04 -9.52 30.57
N ALA A 694 34.74 -9.36 31.71
CA ALA A 694 34.32 -8.52 32.83
C ALA A 694 34.36 -7.01 32.54
N ASP A 695 34.97 -6.60 31.41
CA ASP A 695 35.05 -5.20 31.01
C ASP A 695 33.84 -4.78 30.14
N SER A 696 32.96 -5.70 29.73
CA SER A 696 31.77 -5.40 28.93
C SER A 696 30.50 -6.06 29.45
N GLY A 697 29.48 -5.25 29.77
CA GLY A 697 28.17 -5.76 30.18
C GLY A 697 27.50 -6.63 29.11
N LYS A 698 27.80 -6.39 27.82
CA LYS A 698 27.26 -7.22 26.73
C LYS A 698 27.88 -8.60 26.69
N PHE A 699 29.16 -8.74 27.04
CA PHE A 699 29.81 -10.05 27.15
C PHE A 699 29.26 -10.85 28.34
N GLU A 700 28.93 -10.18 29.45
CA GLU A 700 28.28 -10.80 30.59
C GLU A 700 26.87 -11.31 30.22
N MET A 701 26.02 -10.45 29.66
CA MET A 701 24.67 -10.83 29.19
C MET A 701 24.71 -11.95 28.13
N LEU A 702 25.64 -11.86 27.17
CA LEU A 702 25.82 -12.89 26.15
C LEU A 702 26.13 -14.25 26.78
N ARG A 703 26.92 -14.29 27.87
CA ARG A 703 27.21 -15.53 28.59
C ARG A 703 25.98 -16.07 29.31
N GLU A 704 25.18 -15.24 29.96
CA GLU A 704 23.95 -15.69 30.64
C GLU A 704 22.97 -16.34 29.66
N LEU A 705 22.74 -15.68 28.52
CA LEU A 705 21.89 -16.22 27.44
C LEU A 705 22.49 -17.51 26.86
N CYS A 706 23.77 -17.49 26.47
CA CYS A 706 24.39 -18.63 25.82
C CYS A 706 24.63 -19.82 26.75
N GLN A 707 24.79 -19.62 28.06
CA GLN A 707 24.86 -20.71 29.03
C GLN A 707 23.54 -21.47 29.08
N THR A 708 22.42 -20.75 29.15
CA THR A 708 21.07 -21.34 29.11
C THR A 708 20.81 -22.08 27.79
N ILE A 709 21.25 -21.51 26.66
CA ILE A 709 21.14 -22.15 25.33
C ILE A 709 22.02 -23.42 25.26
N SER A 710 23.21 -23.38 25.84
CA SER A 710 24.15 -24.50 25.90
C SER A 710 23.60 -25.67 26.70
N GLU A 711 23.02 -25.41 27.88
CA GLU A 711 22.38 -26.42 28.73
C GLU A 711 21.25 -27.16 28.01
N LYS A 712 20.47 -26.44 27.19
CA LYS A 712 19.40 -27.01 26.36
C LYS A 712 19.91 -27.64 25.05
N ARG A 713 21.22 -27.54 24.78
CA ARG A 713 21.88 -28.02 23.57
C ARG A 713 21.26 -27.44 22.29
N GLU A 714 20.96 -26.15 22.34
CA GLU A 714 20.32 -25.40 21.25
C GLU A 714 21.35 -24.60 20.45
N ARG A 715 20.93 -24.13 19.26
CA ARG A 715 21.82 -23.46 18.30
C ARG A 715 21.50 -21.98 18.23
N VAL A 716 22.54 -21.14 18.28
CA VAL A 716 22.41 -19.68 18.30
C VAL A 716 23.15 -18.99 17.14
N LEU A 717 22.53 -17.96 16.57
CA LEU A 717 23.17 -17.02 15.66
C LEU A 717 23.46 -15.72 16.42
N VAL A 718 24.70 -15.24 16.36
CA VAL A 718 25.09 -13.96 16.98
C VAL A 718 25.46 -12.98 15.88
N PHE A 719 24.68 -11.91 15.72
CA PHE A 719 24.88 -10.88 14.72
C PHE A 719 25.58 -9.65 15.31
N THR A 720 26.58 -9.12 14.62
CA THR A 720 27.26 -7.86 14.98
C THR A 720 27.53 -7.01 13.73
N GLN A 721 27.48 -5.69 13.84
CA GLN A 721 27.83 -4.78 12.74
C GLN A 721 29.35 -4.76 12.43
N TYR A 722 30.19 -5.08 13.42
CA TYR A 722 31.63 -4.91 13.34
C TYR A 722 32.33 -6.22 13.04
N ARG A 723 33.16 -6.25 12.00
CA ARG A 723 33.96 -7.42 11.69
C ARG A 723 35.03 -7.69 12.75
N GLU A 724 35.67 -6.64 13.27
CA GLU A 724 36.81 -6.76 14.18
C GLU A 724 36.52 -7.54 15.47
N ILE A 725 35.28 -7.53 15.95
CA ILE A 725 34.89 -8.22 17.18
C ILE A 725 34.47 -9.68 16.97
N THR A 726 34.23 -10.10 15.72
CA THR A 726 33.62 -11.41 15.43
C THR A 726 34.43 -12.61 15.91
N GLU A 727 35.76 -12.55 15.80
CA GLU A 727 36.64 -13.64 16.26
C GLU A 727 36.69 -13.69 17.79
N TYR A 728 36.77 -12.54 18.47
CA TYR A 728 36.76 -12.49 19.94
C TYR A 728 35.44 -12.98 20.54
N LEU A 729 34.30 -12.66 19.90
CA LEU A 729 33.01 -13.24 20.27
C LEU A 729 33.01 -14.76 20.10
N ALA A 730 33.61 -15.27 19.02
CA ALA A 730 33.68 -16.71 18.79
C ALA A 730 34.57 -17.42 19.82
N ASP A 731 35.74 -16.85 20.14
CA ASP A 731 36.63 -17.39 21.17
C ASP A 731 35.95 -17.39 22.56
N TYR A 732 35.23 -16.31 22.88
CA TYR A 732 34.47 -16.22 24.12
C TYR A 732 33.34 -17.26 24.19
N LEU A 733 32.57 -17.40 23.11
CA LEU A 733 31.50 -18.40 23.03
C LEU A 733 32.03 -19.83 22.99
N GLU A 734 33.22 -20.08 22.42
CA GLU A 734 33.87 -21.39 22.45
C GLU A 734 34.14 -21.83 23.89
N ASN A 735 34.55 -20.91 24.77
CA ASN A 735 34.69 -21.17 26.20
C ASN A 735 33.35 -21.44 26.89
N VAL A 736 32.28 -20.72 26.54
CA VAL A 736 30.94 -20.89 27.13
C VAL A 736 30.29 -22.22 26.71
N PHE A 737 30.40 -22.58 25.44
CA PHE A 737 29.81 -23.81 24.89
C PHE A 737 30.73 -25.04 25.00
N GLY A 738 32.00 -24.84 25.37
CA GLY A 738 33.04 -25.87 25.37
C GLY A 738 33.31 -26.48 23.99
N ARG A 739 32.91 -25.78 22.92
CA ARG A 739 32.95 -26.24 21.53
C ARG A 739 33.10 -25.08 20.57
N LYS A 740 33.90 -25.30 19.54
CA LYS A 740 34.11 -24.34 18.45
C LYS A 740 32.85 -24.11 17.62
N GLY A 741 32.58 -22.84 17.34
CA GLY A 741 31.54 -22.40 16.40
C GLY A 741 32.12 -21.92 15.06
N PHE A 742 31.32 -21.18 14.29
CA PHE A 742 31.73 -20.60 13.01
C PHE A 742 31.64 -19.08 12.98
N VAL A 743 32.48 -18.45 12.15
CA VAL A 743 32.48 -17.00 11.92
C VAL A 743 32.31 -16.69 10.44
N ILE A 744 31.32 -15.85 10.11
CA ILE A 744 31.05 -15.39 8.73
C ILE A 744 31.03 -13.87 8.68
N HIS A 745 31.91 -13.29 7.87
CA HIS A 745 31.97 -11.86 7.62
C HIS A 745 32.13 -11.52 6.14
N GLY A 746 32.07 -10.23 5.77
CA GLY A 746 32.15 -9.78 4.38
C GLY A 746 33.37 -10.28 3.58
N GLY A 747 34.50 -10.52 4.25
CA GLY A 747 35.73 -11.07 3.63
C GLY A 747 35.75 -12.60 3.47
N THR A 748 34.75 -13.33 3.97
CA THR A 748 34.70 -14.79 3.88
C THR A 748 34.37 -15.20 2.45
N ARG A 749 35.27 -15.94 1.80
CA ARG A 749 35.09 -16.44 0.42
C ARG A 749 33.76 -17.21 0.30
N VAL A 750 33.04 -17.02 -0.81
CA VAL A 750 31.70 -17.61 -1.04
C VAL A 750 31.70 -19.13 -0.80
N LYS A 751 32.67 -19.86 -1.36
CA LYS A 751 32.78 -21.32 -1.15
C LYS A 751 32.89 -21.71 0.32
N LYS A 752 33.77 -21.06 1.08
CA LYS A 752 33.96 -21.33 2.53
C LYS A 752 32.72 -20.97 3.35
N ARG A 753 32.00 -19.92 2.95
CA ARG A 753 30.72 -19.53 3.57
C ARG A 753 29.67 -20.63 3.40
N THR A 754 29.56 -21.15 2.18
CA THR A 754 28.65 -22.24 1.82
C THR A 754 28.91 -23.50 2.66
N GLU A 755 30.18 -23.89 2.82
CA GLU A 755 30.62 -25.04 3.64
C GLU A 755 30.25 -24.88 5.13
N MET A 756 30.49 -23.70 5.72
CA MET A 756 30.16 -23.42 7.13
C MET A 756 28.65 -23.48 7.40
N VAL A 757 27.84 -22.96 6.47
CA VAL A 757 26.37 -22.98 6.58
C VAL A 757 25.82 -24.41 6.52
N ASP A 758 26.38 -25.27 5.67
CA ASP A 758 25.97 -26.67 5.61
C ASP A 758 26.35 -27.43 6.88
N ALA A 759 27.58 -27.22 7.37
CA ALA A 759 28.05 -27.84 8.59
C ALA A 759 27.19 -27.43 9.80
N PHE A 760 26.79 -26.16 9.88
CA PHE A 760 25.92 -25.65 10.95
C PHE A 760 24.50 -26.24 10.91
N ASN A 761 23.93 -26.40 9.71
CA ASN A 761 22.60 -27.00 9.54
C ASN A 761 22.62 -28.53 9.60
N GLY A 762 23.80 -29.16 9.49
CA GLY A 762 23.96 -30.61 9.45
C GLY A 762 23.65 -31.31 10.78
N ASN A 763 23.89 -32.63 10.81
CA ASN A 763 23.68 -33.45 12.01
C ASN A 763 24.76 -33.22 13.09
N ALA A 764 25.94 -32.73 12.69
CA ALA A 764 26.98 -32.38 13.63
C ALA A 764 26.54 -31.19 14.50
N TYR A 765 26.72 -31.32 15.81
CA TYR A 765 26.35 -30.24 16.73
C TYR A 765 27.41 -29.14 16.72
N VAL A 766 27.08 -28.05 16.02
CA VAL A 766 27.78 -26.77 16.07
C VAL A 766 26.91 -25.79 16.88
N PRO A 767 27.37 -25.30 18.03
CA PRO A 767 26.53 -24.58 18.99
C PRO A 767 26.18 -23.16 18.53
N PHE A 768 27.13 -22.44 17.93
CA PHE A 768 26.93 -21.05 17.55
C PHE A 768 27.57 -20.70 16.21
N MET A 769 27.04 -19.63 15.61
CA MET A 769 27.65 -18.97 14.47
C MET A 769 27.61 -17.45 14.68
N VAL A 770 28.77 -16.79 14.59
CA VAL A 770 28.90 -15.34 14.65
C VAL A 770 28.90 -14.78 13.23
N LEU A 771 28.02 -13.83 12.94
CA LEU A 771 27.84 -13.25 11.62
C LEU A 771 27.94 -11.72 11.66
N SER A 772 28.67 -11.13 10.71
CA SER A 772 28.54 -9.69 10.50
C SER A 772 27.20 -9.39 9.81
N VAL A 773 26.43 -8.39 10.26
CA VAL A 773 25.09 -8.04 9.75
C VAL A 773 25.06 -7.84 8.22
N LYS A 774 26.09 -7.18 7.66
CA LYS A 774 26.22 -7.03 6.19
C LYS A 774 26.46 -8.35 5.45
N ALA A 775 27.10 -9.32 6.11
CA ALA A 775 27.24 -10.67 5.56
C ALA A 775 25.97 -11.50 5.72
N ALA A 776 24.99 -11.08 6.54
CA ALA A 776 23.71 -11.76 6.76
C ALA A 776 22.59 -11.32 5.80
N GLY A 777 22.68 -10.12 5.21
CA GLY A 777 21.77 -9.60 4.16
C GLY A 777 21.88 -10.33 2.81
N THR A 778 22.22 -11.62 2.84
CA THR A 778 22.81 -12.35 1.72
C THR A 778 22.10 -13.63 1.32
N GLY A 779 20.92 -13.90 1.87
CA GLY A 779 20.15 -15.06 1.43
C GLY A 779 20.48 -16.39 2.10
N LEU A 780 21.35 -16.42 3.12
CA LEU A 780 21.75 -17.67 3.80
C LEU A 780 20.54 -18.37 4.44
N ASN A 781 20.56 -19.71 4.44
CA ASN A 781 19.56 -20.53 5.12
C ASN A 781 20.16 -21.07 6.42
N LEU A 782 19.65 -20.63 7.58
CA LEU A 782 20.16 -20.98 8.91
C LEU A 782 19.04 -21.50 9.82
N ALA A 783 18.08 -22.22 9.24
CA ALA A 783 16.89 -22.73 9.94
C ALA A 783 17.18 -23.70 11.10
N ALA A 784 18.43 -24.19 11.23
CA ALA A 784 18.85 -24.99 12.36
C ALA A 784 18.98 -24.22 13.68
N ALA A 785 19.12 -22.89 13.63
CA ALA A 785 19.14 -22.06 14.83
C ALA A 785 17.72 -21.72 15.27
N ASN A 786 17.45 -21.82 16.56
CA ASN A 786 16.21 -21.38 17.19
C ASN A 786 16.42 -20.17 18.12
N HIS A 787 17.67 -19.70 18.23
CA HIS A 787 18.02 -18.47 18.93
C HIS A 787 18.76 -17.52 17.98
N VAL A 788 18.40 -16.25 18.02
CA VAL A 788 19.06 -15.16 17.29
C VAL A 788 19.40 -14.06 18.30
N ILE A 789 20.66 -13.68 18.38
CA ILE A 789 21.14 -12.59 19.24
C ILE A 789 21.70 -11.49 18.34
N HIS A 790 21.10 -10.31 18.39
CA HIS A 790 21.69 -9.08 17.83
C HIS A 790 22.56 -8.45 18.92
N PHE A 791 23.88 -8.63 18.80
CA PHE A 791 24.86 -8.18 19.80
C PHE A 791 24.97 -6.64 19.86
N ASP A 792 24.71 -5.96 18.74
CA ASP A 792 24.63 -4.52 18.68
C ASP A 792 23.42 -4.09 17.84
N ARG A 793 22.80 -2.97 18.24
CA ARG A 793 21.62 -2.45 17.54
C ARG A 793 22.03 -1.82 16.23
N TRP A 794 21.49 -2.32 15.12
CA TRP A 794 21.67 -1.72 13.81
C TRP A 794 20.64 -0.60 13.61
N TRP A 795 21.04 0.48 12.92
CA TRP A 795 20.19 1.66 12.71
C TRP A 795 19.03 1.46 11.71
N ASN A 796 18.93 0.30 11.06
CA ASN A 796 17.89 -0.01 10.06
C ASN A 796 17.19 -1.34 10.43
N PRO A 797 15.93 -1.31 10.90
CA PRO A 797 15.18 -2.50 11.29
C PRO A 797 15.05 -3.54 10.19
N ALA A 798 14.90 -3.12 8.93
CA ALA A 798 14.74 -4.04 7.80
C ALA A 798 15.97 -4.95 7.62
N VAL A 799 17.17 -4.45 7.91
CA VAL A 799 18.41 -5.26 7.85
C VAL A 799 18.45 -6.28 8.99
N GLU A 800 18.05 -5.91 10.20
CA GLU A 800 17.96 -6.85 11.34
C GLU A 800 16.86 -7.89 11.15
N ASN A 801 15.68 -7.48 10.69
CA ASN A 801 14.56 -8.38 10.37
C ASN A 801 14.97 -9.37 9.28
N GLN A 802 15.67 -8.89 8.26
CA GLN A 802 16.22 -9.75 7.20
C GLN A 802 17.27 -10.75 7.74
N ALA A 803 18.06 -10.36 8.74
CA ALA A 803 19.02 -11.25 9.41
C ALA A 803 18.30 -12.28 10.31
N THR A 804 17.25 -11.86 11.02
CA THR A 804 16.42 -12.71 11.89
C THR A 804 15.66 -13.77 11.11
N ASP A 805 15.08 -13.38 9.97
CA ASP A 805 14.40 -14.27 9.04
C ASP A 805 15.30 -15.36 8.42
N ARG A 806 16.63 -15.30 8.63
CA ARG A 806 17.55 -16.39 8.25
C ARG A 806 17.33 -17.64 9.11
N ALA A 807 16.94 -17.46 10.37
CA ALA A 807 16.51 -18.52 11.28
C ALA A 807 15.00 -18.76 11.21
N TYR A 808 14.19 -17.70 11.07
CA TYR A 808 12.73 -17.77 10.96
C TYR A 808 12.25 -18.02 9.52
N ARG A 809 12.54 -19.22 9.00
CA ARG A 809 12.27 -19.65 7.62
C ARG A 809 11.65 -21.05 7.56
N ILE A 810 11.01 -21.38 6.44
CA ILE A 810 10.54 -22.74 6.14
C ILE A 810 11.67 -23.76 6.33
N GLY A 811 11.45 -24.73 7.20
CA GLY A 811 12.47 -25.68 7.67
C GLY A 811 12.70 -25.57 9.18
N GLN A 812 12.34 -24.44 9.77
CA GLN A 812 12.28 -24.26 11.23
C GLN A 812 11.19 -25.16 11.83
N LYS A 813 11.53 -25.85 12.91
CA LYS A 813 10.63 -26.76 13.65
C LYS A 813 10.39 -26.34 15.10
N LYS A 814 11.11 -25.32 15.57
CA LYS A 814 11.03 -24.76 16.92
C LYS A 814 10.71 -23.28 16.87
N ASP A 815 10.11 -22.75 17.94
CA ASP A 815 9.93 -21.31 18.11
C ASP A 815 11.29 -20.61 18.06
N VAL A 816 11.32 -19.43 17.43
CA VAL A 816 12.54 -18.65 17.27
C VAL A 816 12.53 -17.51 18.28
N MET A 817 13.51 -17.55 19.20
CA MET A 817 13.74 -16.47 20.17
C MET A 817 14.76 -15.49 19.61
N VAL A 818 14.41 -14.21 19.62
CA VAL A 818 15.23 -13.11 19.10
C VAL A 818 15.57 -12.16 20.23
N HIS A 819 16.84 -12.10 20.60
CA HIS A 819 17.40 -11.25 21.64
C HIS A 819 18.07 -10.03 21.02
N LYS A 820 17.64 -8.82 21.41
CA LYS A 820 18.22 -7.55 20.98
C LYS A 820 18.95 -6.94 22.17
N LEU A 821 20.28 -6.98 22.15
CA LEU A 821 21.10 -6.45 23.24
C LEU A 821 21.21 -4.91 23.12
N VAL A 822 20.79 -4.19 24.16
CA VAL A 822 20.76 -2.71 24.19
C VAL A 822 21.48 -2.21 25.44
N SER A 823 22.53 -1.41 25.28
CA SER A 823 23.15 -0.76 26.44
C SER A 823 22.27 0.37 27.00
N ALA A 824 21.80 0.21 28.23
CA ALA A 824 20.91 1.14 28.93
C ALA A 824 21.61 2.49 29.21
N GLY A 825 20.86 3.57 29.11
CA GLY A 825 21.33 4.94 29.29
C GLY A 825 22.19 5.47 28.14
N THR A 826 22.45 4.68 27.10
CA THR A 826 23.39 5.03 26.01
C THR A 826 22.68 5.43 24.72
N ILE A 827 23.48 5.82 23.72
CA ILE A 827 23.02 6.01 22.35
C ILE A 827 22.30 4.79 21.79
N GLU A 828 22.61 3.56 22.22
CA GLU A 828 21.90 2.36 21.76
C GLU A 828 20.47 2.31 22.28
N GLU A 829 20.20 2.71 23.52
CA GLU A 829 18.83 2.79 24.06
C GLU A 829 18.04 3.91 23.39
N LYS A 830 18.67 5.05 23.09
CA LYS A 830 18.00 6.13 22.34
C LYS A 830 17.69 5.69 20.90
N ILE A 831 18.64 5.03 20.24
CA ILE A 831 18.40 4.41 18.92
C ILE A 831 17.29 3.36 19.04
N ASP A 832 17.33 2.50 20.04
CA ASP A 832 16.29 1.49 20.27
C ASP A 832 14.92 2.12 20.53
N THR A 833 14.83 3.19 21.31
CA THR A 833 13.57 3.91 21.54
C THR A 833 13.07 4.57 20.26
N VAL A 834 13.96 5.02 19.38
CA VAL A 834 13.60 5.51 18.04
C VAL A 834 13.17 4.36 17.11
N LEU A 835 13.74 3.17 17.26
CA LEU A 835 13.42 1.95 16.49
C LEU A 835 12.15 1.22 16.99
N SER A 836 11.89 1.28 18.30
CA SER A 836 10.81 0.61 19.03
C SER A 836 9.61 1.54 19.27
N GLY A 837 9.84 2.86 19.29
CA GLY A 837 8.86 3.82 18.82
C GLY A 837 8.49 3.48 17.37
N LYS A 838 7.26 3.80 16.94
CA LYS A 838 6.69 3.32 15.67
C LYS A 838 7.74 3.22 14.56
N ASN A 839 7.86 2.03 13.96
CA ASN A 839 8.89 1.56 13.01
C ASN A 839 9.36 2.58 11.94
N GLU A 840 8.59 3.63 11.66
CA GLU A 840 8.86 4.65 10.65
C GLU A 840 9.81 5.78 11.10
N LEU A 841 9.83 6.20 12.38
CA LEU A 841 10.76 7.24 12.90
C LEU A 841 12.23 6.82 12.68
N ALA A 842 12.48 5.51 12.80
CA ALA A 842 13.76 4.90 12.52
C ALA A 842 14.14 4.84 11.04
N GLU A 843 13.19 4.59 10.12
CA GLU A 843 13.49 4.62 8.68
C GLU A 843 13.74 6.06 8.19
N GLN A 844 13.10 7.04 8.82
CA GLN A 844 13.23 8.47 8.54
C GLN A 844 14.58 9.09 8.94
N VAL A 845 15.05 8.79 10.15
CA VAL A 845 16.30 9.38 10.67
C VAL A 845 17.53 8.69 10.05
N LEU A 846 17.38 7.46 9.52
CA LEU A 846 18.51 6.56 9.23
C LEU A 846 18.47 5.94 7.81
N GLY A 847 17.42 6.19 7.02
CA GLY A 847 17.31 5.80 5.61
C GLY A 847 18.12 6.70 4.67
N LYS A 848 18.57 6.17 3.52
CA LYS A 848 19.31 6.94 2.49
C LYS A 848 18.45 7.98 1.73
N GLY A 849 17.27 8.31 2.26
CA GLY A 849 16.32 9.29 1.73
C GLY A 849 16.32 10.57 2.57
N THR A 850 15.62 11.59 2.06
CA THR A 850 15.63 13.01 2.43
C THR A 850 15.03 13.38 3.81
N GLY A 851 15.35 12.63 4.88
CA GLY A 851 15.00 12.97 6.28
C GLY A 851 16.14 13.68 7.05
N LYS A 852 15.81 14.37 8.16
CA LYS A 852 16.80 14.96 9.08
C LYS A 852 17.62 13.84 9.71
N TRP A 853 18.79 13.58 9.16
CA TRP A 853 19.72 12.58 9.68
C TRP A 853 20.18 13.00 11.09
N ILE A 854 20.61 12.05 11.94
CA ILE A 854 21.16 12.32 13.29
C ILE A 854 22.28 13.40 13.29
N THR A 855 22.91 13.62 12.14
CA THR A 855 23.95 14.62 11.87
C THR A 855 23.41 16.02 11.56
N GLU A 856 22.09 16.18 11.48
CA GLU A 856 21.37 17.43 11.19
C GLU A 856 20.56 17.93 12.40
N LEU A 857 20.60 17.22 13.53
CA LEU A 857 20.14 17.72 14.83
C LEU A 857 20.98 18.92 15.27
N ASP A 858 20.40 19.81 16.07
CA ASP A 858 21.18 20.87 16.71
C ASP A 858 22.16 20.29 17.75
N ASP A 859 23.17 21.05 18.16
CA ASP A 859 24.21 20.55 19.07
C ASP A 859 23.65 20.15 20.45
N THR A 860 22.59 20.81 20.91
CA THR A 860 22.00 20.55 22.24
C THR A 860 21.21 19.25 22.24
N GLU A 861 20.36 19.05 21.23
CA GLU A 861 19.61 17.81 20.96
C GLU A 861 20.57 16.63 20.75
N LEU A 862 21.63 16.84 19.96
CA LEU A 862 22.64 15.83 19.67
C LEU A 862 23.37 15.39 20.94
N LEU A 863 23.83 16.35 21.75
CA LEU A 863 24.53 16.05 23.00
C LEU A 863 23.60 15.39 24.01
N ASN A 864 22.34 15.83 24.12
CA ASN A 864 21.35 15.19 25.00
C ASN A 864 21.07 13.73 24.60
N MET A 865 21.06 13.43 23.30
CA MET A 865 20.89 12.07 22.81
C MET A 865 22.12 11.19 23.05
N MET A 866 23.33 11.76 23.03
CA MET A 866 24.57 11.00 23.27
C MET A 866 24.97 10.89 24.73
N ARG A 867 24.53 11.81 25.59
CA ARG A 867 24.85 11.81 27.03
C ARG A 867 24.29 10.57 27.72
N LEU A 868 25.10 10.02 28.62
CA LEU A 868 24.73 8.86 29.41
C LEU A 868 23.67 9.25 30.45
N THR A 869 22.48 8.64 30.37
CA THR A 869 21.40 8.82 31.36
C THR A 869 21.42 7.69 32.39
N PHE A 870 21.11 8.00 33.65
CA PHE A 870 21.08 7.05 34.77
C PHE A 870 19.66 6.73 35.19
#